data_AF-A0A972TLM6-F1
#
_entry.id   AF-A0A972TLM6-F1
#
_cell.length_a   1.000
_cell.length_b   1.000
_cell.length_c   1.000
_cell.angle_alpha   90.00
_cell.angle_beta   90.00
_cell.angle_gamma   90.00
#
_symmetry.space_group_name_H-M   'P 1'
#
loop_
_entity.id
_entity.type
_entity.pdbx_description
1 polymer ?
#
loop_
_entity_poly.entity_id
_entity_poly.type
_entity_poly.pdbx_seq_one_letter_code
_entity_poly.pdbx_strand_id
1 'polypeptide(L)'
;MPVPARIIELTDRFDYNLESYKKGQYNETQVRLEYINPLMEELGWDVTNKQGYAEAYKEVIHEDAVKVGGVTKAPDYCFRIGGTRKFFLEAKKPSVNIKEDTHPSYQLRRYAWSAKLPLSILTDFEEFAVYDCRVKPFKTDKTSNARVMYLKFTDYKDKWDEIAGIFSHESILKGSFDKYVESKRKKKGTAEVDTAFLEEIERWRELLARNIALRNPNLSQREVNFSVQRTIDRIIFLRICEDRGVENYGRLMALQNGNRVYKRLFQLFREADARYNSGLFYFQPEKGRPNDVDALTPDLAVDDKVLKDILKNIYYPDSPYEFSVLPSDILGQVYEKFLGKVIRLTPAHRAVIEFKPEVRKAGGVYYTPTYIVDYIVKETVGKLIKGKRPGPRGGVSKLKILDPACGSGSFLLGAYQYLLDWHRDKYVKENPLKWAKGKNPCLYQKSGDDWRLTTDERKRILLNNIYGVDIDHQAVEVTKLSLLLKVLEGEDEETIQRQLSLFQQRALPDLGNNIKCGNSLIGSDFYDGQLNLFDDEEMYRINAFDWETEFPDIMKNGGFDAVLGNPPYVRQEGLKDSKAYFEKRFSVYHGFADLYSYFIEKGVSLLKQGGFFSYIVANKWFRANYGKPLRKWMKHQDIVEIIDFGDQPVFKHATTYPCIIVIQKKASGPTFRASTIKTLDFTDLEEHVVQNHYHVRQDMLDESGWALVDRKNQDLLDKLRKTGIPLWEYVNRRIYYGIKTGLNEAFVIDHATREKLISEDVRNAEFIKPFLAGRDIKRYMPLKTEKYLILFPKGFTNEKCSGRSKPWDWIKQEYFALASYLEPFRERAEKRYDKGEYWWELRTCDYYGEFEKPKIIVPAIVRAASYAFDQDCFYSNDKTTIIPTSDKYLLGLISSKLLDFYMHSISSTKQGGYFEYKPMYISKLPIKQIDFEKLEDKTSHDKIVYLVNTILDLNKKRAEAKTPQEKTLTQRQIETTDRQIDKLVYKLYDLTDEEIEIVEAASG
;
A
#
# COMPACT_ATOMS: atom_id res chain seq x y z
N MET A 1 -0.18 -38.10 12.68
CA MET A 1 -0.99 -38.29 13.90
C MET A 1 -1.74 -39.60 13.78
N PRO A 2 -1.55 -40.54 14.72
CA PRO A 2 -2.34 -41.77 14.71
C PRO A 2 -3.84 -41.44 14.77
N VAL A 3 -4.66 -42.15 14.00
CA VAL A 3 -6.12 -41.98 14.03
C VAL A 3 -6.65 -42.26 15.44
N PRO A 4 -7.46 -41.35 16.04
CA PRO A 4 -8.03 -41.57 17.35
C PRO A 4 -8.99 -42.77 17.34
N ALA A 5 -8.98 -43.57 18.40
CA ALA A 5 -9.86 -44.74 18.54
C ALA A 5 -11.35 -44.34 18.40
N ARG A 6 -11.73 -43.17 18.92
CA ARG A 6 -13.09 -42.63 18.81
C ARG A 6 -13.51 -42.40 17.36
N ILE A 7 -12.59 -42.03 16.46
CA ILE A 7 -12.92 -41.87 15.04
C ILE A 7 -13.26 -43.21 14.40
N ILE A 8 -12.52 -44.27 14.73
CA ILE A 8 -12.80 -45.63 14.25
C ILE A 8 -14.18 -46.09 14.77
N GLU A 9 -14.48 -45.87 16.05
CA GLU A 9 -15.79 -46.19 16.63
C GLU A 9 -16.93 -45.43 15.95
N LEU A 10 -16.73 -44.14 15.65
CA LEU A 10 -17.72 -43.33 14.95
C LEU A 10 -17.96 -43.85 13.52
N THR A 11 -16.92 -44.20 12.78
CA THR A 11 -17.07 -44.75 11.42
C THR A 11 -17.76 -46.09 11.42
N ASP A 12 -17.40 -46.99 12.35
CA ASP A 12 -18.00 -48.33 12.45
C ASP A 12 -19.47 -48.24 12.86
N ARG A 13 -19.81 -47.36 13.82
CA ARG A 13 -21.19 -47.12 14.24
C ARG A 13 -22.03 -46.49 13.15
N PHE A 14 -21.44 -45.59 12.36
CA PHE A 14 -22.15 -44.97 11.24
C PHE A 14 -22.42 -45.96 10.12
N ASP A 15 -21.44 -46.81 9.77
CA ASP A 15 -21.60 -47.87 8.77
C ASP A 15 -22.73 -48.83 9.14
N TYR A 16 -22.73 -49.30 10.40
CA TYR A 16 -23.75 -50.22 10.91
C TYR A 16 -25.18 -49.67 10.79
N ASN A 17 -25.35 -48.35 10.88
CA ASN A 17 -26.66 -47.68 10.87
C ASN A 17 -26.97 -46.93 9.56
N LEU A 18 -26.10 -47.01 8.54
CA LEU A 18 -26.15 -46.18 7.33
C LEU A 18 -27.51 -46.22 6.63
N GLU A 19 -28.04 -47.43 6.39
CA GLU A 19 -29.33 -47.64 5.73
C GLU A 19 -30.51 -47.05 6.52
N SER A 20 -30.40 -46.99 7.85
CA SER A 20 -31.42 -46.36 8.71
C SER A 20 -31.35 -44.83 8.61
N TYR A 21 -30.13 -44.27 8.63
CA TYR A 21 -29.92 -42.83 8.54
C TYR A 21 -30.37 -42.23 7.20
N LYS A 22 -30.27 -42.99 6.10
CA LYS A 22 -30.73 -42.58 4.77
C LYS A 22 -32.24 -42.55 4.56
N LYS A 23 -33.03 -43.20 5.43
CA LYS A 23 -34.50 -43.23 5.34
C LYS A 23 -35.19 -41.92 5.74
N GLY A 24 -34.42 -40.86 6.00
CA GLY A 24 -34.93 -39.48 6.17
C GLY A 24 -35.52 -39.15 7.53
N GLN A 25 -35.67 -40.12 8.44
CA GLN A 25 -36.07 -39.90 9.83
C GLN A 25 -34.94 -39.34 10.70
N TYR A 26 -33.69 -39.63 10.34
CA TYR A 26 -32.50 -39.11 11.00
C TYR A 26 -32.21 -37.68 10.52
N ASN A 27 -32.25 -36.72 11.44
CA ASN A 27 -32.21 -35.30 11.11
C ASN A 27 -30.81 -34.67 11.28
N GLU A 28 -30.67 -33.43 10.81
CA GLU A 28 -29.41 -32.69 10.81
C GLU A 28 -28.87 -32.45 12.24
N THR A 29 -29.74 -32.24 13.22
CA THR A 29 -29.34 -32.07 14.62
C THR A 29 -28.74 -33.34 15.21
N GLN A 30 -29.30 -34.51 14.88
CA GLN A 30 -28.81 -35.79 15.37
C GLN A 30 -27.41 -36.11 14.82
N VAL A 31 -27.20 -35.98 13.50
CA VAL A 31 -25.87 -36.20 12.92
C VAL A 31 -24.83 -35.22 13.45
N ARG A 32 -25.24 -33.97 13.69
CA ARG A 32 -24.39 -32.95 14.33
C ARG A 32 -23.92 -33.38 15.71
N LEU A 33 -24.84 -33.77 16.59
CA LEU A 33 -24.52 -34.15 17.97
C LEU A 33 -23.78 -35.49 18.07
N GLU A 34 -24.21 -36.49 17.32
CA GLU A 34 -23.71 -37.86 17.46
C GLU A 34 -22.41 -38.11 16.71
N TYR A 35 -22.13 -37.36 15.63
CA TYR A 35 -21.01 -37.65 14.73
C TYR A 35 -20.12 -36.43 14.41
N ILE A 36 -20.68 -35.30 13.96
CA ILE A 36 -19.88 -34.13 13.53
C ILE A 36 -19.20 -33.44 14.72
N ASN A 37 -19.93 -33.23 15.83
CA ASN A 37 -19.36 -32.63 17.04
C ASN A 37 -18.19 -33.48 17.58
N PRO A 38 -18.35 -34.80 17.82
CA PRO A 38 -17.23 -35.69 18.16
C PRO A 38 -16.04 -35.62 17.18
N LEU A 39 -16.30 -35.62 15.87
CA LEU A 39 -15.25 -35.52 14.85
C LEU A 39 -14.42 -34.23 15.02
N MET A 40 -15.09 -33.10 15.25
CA MET A 40 -14.43 -31.81 15.43
C MET A 40 -13.72 -31.70 16.80
N GLU A 41 -14.25 -32.34 17.84
CA GLU A 41 -13.57 -32.47 19.14
C GLU A 41 -12.24 -33.25 19.01
N GLU A 42 -12.21 -34.33 18.23
CA GLU A 42 -10.98 -35.09 17.96
C GLU A 42 -9.96 -34.32 17.11
N LEU A 43 -10.41 -33.29 16.38
CA LEU A 43 -9.55 -32.30 15.73
C LEU A 43 -9.05 -31.22 16.71
N GLY A 44 -9.38 -31.33 18.00
CA GLY A 44 -8.91 -30.45 19.06
C GLY A 44 -9.73 -29.18 19.25
N TRP A 45 -10.94 -29.11 18.69
CA TRP A 45 -11.84 -27.95 18.83
C TRP A 45 -12.79 -28.11 20.01
N ASP A 46 -12.97 -27.06 20.82
CA ASP A 46 -13.98 -27.06 21.88
C ASP A 46 -15.39 -26.72 21.36
N VAL A 47 -16.02 -27.67 20.68
CA VAL A 47 -17.34 -27.50 20.06
C VAL A 47 -18.44 -27.25 21.09
N THR A 48 -18.39 -27.97 22.23
CA THR A 48 -19.43 -27.90 23.27
C THR A 48 -19.14 -26.87 24.36
N ASN A 49 -18.07 -26.08 24.22
CA ASN A 49 -17.60 -25.12 25.21
C ASN A 49 -17.33 -25.74 26.60
N LYS A 50 -16.69 -26.91 26.64
CA LYS A 50 -16.27 -27.60 27.88
C LYS A 50 -15.28 -26.77 28.70
N GLN A 51 -14.50 -25.93 28.05
CA GLN A 51 -13.55 -25.02 28.71
C GLN A 51 -14.26 -23.84 29.40
N GLY A 52 -15.57 -23.66 29.17
CA GLY A 52 -16.35 -22.61 29.81
C GLY A 52 -15.96 -21.21 29.34
N TYR A 53 -15.45 -21.09 28.10
CA TYR A 53 -15.08 -19.81 27.53
C TYR A 53 -16.31 -18.96 27.17
N ALA A 54 -16.15 -17.66 27.34
CA ALA A 54 -17.09 -16.67 26.82
C ALA A 54 -17.19 -16.77 25.30
N GLU A 55 -18.37 -16.50 24.72
CA GLU A 55 -18.62 -16.56 23.27
C GLU A 55 -17.59 -15.78 22.44
N ALA A 56 -17.11 -14.65 22.95
CA ALA A 56 -16.06 -13.84 22.32
C ALA A 56 -14.72 -14.60 22.17
N TYR A 57 -14.45 -15.55 23.08
CA TYR A 57 -13.30 -16.46 23.07
C TYR A 57 -13.67 -17.88 22.61
N LYS A 58 -14.94 -18.08 22.21
CA LYS A 58 -15.48 -19.17 21.39
C LYS A 58 -14.54 -19.54 20.25
N GLU A 59 -13.78 -20.63 20.36
CA GLU A 59 -13.08 -21.22 19.22
C GLU A 59 -14.09 -21.76 18.18
N VAL A 60 -15.24 -22.24 18.65
CA VAL A 60 -16.35 -22.71 17.80
C VAL A 60 -17.63 -21.97 18.17
N ILE A 61 -18.29 -21.39 17.17
CA ILE A 61 -19.56 -20.69 17.33
C ILE A 61 -20.61 -21.43 16.53
N HIS A 62 -21.69 -21.82 17.20
CA HIS A 62 -22.91 -22.29 16.57
C HIS A 62 -23.78 -21.09 16.23
N GLU A 63 -24.09 -20.84 14.97
CA GLU A 63 -25.00 -19.75 14.63
C GLU A 63 -26.46 -20.19 14.82
N ASP A 64 -27.23 -19.42 15.60
CA ASP A 64 -28.69 -19.57 15.69
C ASP A 64 -29.27 -19.26 14.32
N ALA A 65 -29.65 -20.29 13.59
CA ALA A 65 -30.28 -20.18 12.28
C ALA A 65 -31.61 -19.41 12.38
N VAL A 66 -31.58 -18.08 12.20
CA VAL A 66 -32.80 -17.30 12.04
C VAL A 66 -33.41 -17.66 10.68
N LYS A 67 -34.44 -18.52 10.69
CA LYS A 67 -35.24 -18.85 9.51
C LYS A 67 -36.17 -17.68 9.18
N VAL A 68 -35.75 -16.81 8.26
CA VAL A 68 -36.64 -15.80 7.66
C VAL A 68 -37.02 -16.28 6.26
N GLY A 69 -38.31 -16.56 6.04
CA GLY A 69 -38.81 -16.96 4.71
C GLY A 69 -38.44 -18.39 4.26
N GLY A 70 -38.11 -19.30 5.19
CA GLY A 70 -37.88 -20.72 4.89
C GLY A 70 -36.45 -21.09 4.46
N VAL A 71 -35.51 -20.14 4.41
CA VAL A 71 -34.10 -20.38 4.07
C VAL A 71 -33.22 -20.13 5.29
N THR A 72 -32.35 -21.09 5.62
CA THR A 72 -31.34 -20.95 6.69
C THR A 72 -30.28 -19.91 6.27
N LYS A 73 -30.07 -18.90 7.12
CA LYS A 73 -29.27 -17.70 6.80
C LYS A 73 -27.79 -17.77 7.19
N ALA A 74 -27.29 -18.84 7.80
CA ALA A 74 -25.92 -18.93 8.28
C ALA A 74 -25.39 -20.37 8.25
N PRO A 75 -24.06 -20.56 8.09
CA PRO A 75 -23.44 -21.86 8.28
C PRO A 75 -23.61 -22.40 9.71
N ASP A 76 -23.79 -23.71 9.85
CA ASP A 76 -24.02 -24.35 11.16
C ASP A 76 -22.90 -24.11 12.20
N TYR A 77 -21.65 -23.98 11.76
CA TYR A 77 -20.48 -23.77 12.61
C TYR A 77 -19.51 -22.75 12.01
N CYS A 78 -18.97 -21.90 12.88
CA CYS A 78 -17.86 -20.99 12.58
C CYS A 78 -16.67 -21.27 13.49
N PHE A 79 -15.54 -21.65 12.90
CA PHE A 79 -14.29 -21.96 13.61
C PHE A 79 -13.35 -20.74 13.60
N ARG A 80 -12.77 -20.42 14.76
CA ARG A 80 -11.99 -19.19 14.99
C ARG A 80 -10.76 -19.46 15.85
N ILE A 81 -9.71 -18.67 15.64
CA ILE A 81 -8.52 -18.63 16.49
C ILE A 81 -8.24 -17.17 16.83
N GLY A 82 -8.11 -16.86 18.13
CA GLY A 82 -7.88 -15.49 18.60
C GLY A 82 -8.96 -14.51 18.11
N GLY A 83 -10.21 -14.97 18.00
CA GLY A 83 -11.33 -14.17 17.46
C GLY A 83 -11.38 -14.08 15.92
N THR A 84 -10.34 -14.50 15.21
CA THR A 84 -10.29 -14.49 13.73
C THR A 84 -10.93 -15.75 13.16
N ARG A 85 -11.90 -15.59 12.24
CA ARG A 85 -12.55 -16.70 11.55
C ARG A 85 -11.56 -17.43 10.62
N LYS A 86 -11.58 -18.77 10.64
CA LYS A 86 -10.71 -19.63 9.84
C LYS A 86 -11.47 -20.36 8.73
N PHE A 87 -12.56 -21.03 9.07
CA PHE A 87 -13.44 -21.71 8.10
C PHE A 87 -14.85 -21.86 8.66
N PHE A 88 -15.82 -22.07 7.77
CA PHE A 88 -17.18 -22.50 8.13
C PHE A 88 -17.33 -24.01 7.93
N LEU A 89 -18.21 -24.62 8.70
CA LEU A 89 -18.72 -25.97 8.46
C LEU A 89 -20.24 -25.91 8.36
N GLU A 90 -20.77 -26.42 7.26
CA GLU A 90 -22.20 -26.63 7.04
C GLU A 90 -22.52 -28.12 7.17
N ALA A 91 -23.49 -28.45 8.01
CA ALA A 91 -23.98 -29.80 8.18
C ALA A 91 -25.20 -30.06 7.28
N LYS A 92 -25.34 -31.30 6.82
CA LYS A 92 -26.57 -31.80 6.21
C LYS A 92 -26.97 -33.13 6.82
N LYS A 93 -28.24 -33.49 6.66
CA LYS A 93 -28.72 -34.83 7.01
C LYS A 93 -28.16 -35.87 6.01
N PRO A 94 -27.85 -37.11 6.44
CA PRO A 94 -27.30 -38.17 5.57
C PRO A 94 -28.15 -38.59 4.36
N SER A 95 -29.40 -38.11 4.27
CA SER A 95 -30.27 -38.33 3.11
C SER A 95 -30.05 -37.32 1.98
N VAL A 96 -29.22 -36.28 2.19
CA VAL A 96 -28.87 -35.28 1.17
C VAL A 96 -27.57 -35.70 0.50
N ASN A 97 -27.59 -35.93 -0.80
CA ASN A 97 -26.39 -36.26 -1.58
C ASN A 97 -25.55 -34.99 -1.83
N ILE A 98 -24.53 -34.77 -1.00
CA ILE A 98 -23.64 -33.60 -1.07
C ILE A 98 -22.82 -33.61 -2.37
N LYS A 99 -22.53 -34.79 -2.93
CA LYS A 99 -21.79 -34.91 -4.18
C LYS A 99 -22.57 -34.41 -5.39
N GLU A 100 -23.90 -34.45 -5.38
CA GLU A 100 -24.74 -34.10 -6.54
C GLU A 100 -25.58 -32.83 -6.32
N ASP A 101 -26.00 -32.54 -5.09
CA ASP A 101 -26.80 -31.36 -4.79
C ASP A 101 -25.95 -30.08 -4.81
N THR A 102 -26.20 -29.23 -5.81
CA THR A 102 -25.49 -27.96 -5.99
C THR A 102 -25.85 -26.93 -4.94
N HIS A 103 -27.06 -26.96 -4.35
CA HIS A 103 -27.56 -25.88 -3.51
C HIS A 103 -26.75 -25.72 -2.21
N PRO A 104 -26.46 -26.77 -1.41
CA PRO A 104 -25.62 -26.65 -0.22
C PRO A 104 -24.21 -26.17 -0.53
N SER A 105 -23.61 -26.66 -1.63
CA SER A 105 -22.26 -26.26 -2.04
C SER A 105 -22.18 -24.78 -2.45
N TYR A 106 -23.19 -24.29 -3.17
CA TYR A 106 -23.29 -22.89 -3.57
C TYR A 106 -23.51 -21.99 -2.35
N GLN A 107 -24.40 -22.39 -1.43
CA GLN A 107 -24.68 -21.66 -0.20
C GLN A 107 -23.42 -21.51 0.65
N LEU A 108 -22.75 -22.61 1.02
CA LEU A 108 -21.51 -22.57 1.82
C LEU A 108 -20.45 -21.68 1.18
N ARG A 109 -20.20 -21.84 -0.12
CA ARG A 109 -19.21 -21.05 -0.86
C ARG A 109 -19.59 -19.57 -0.90
N ARG A 110 -20.88 -19.21 -0.99
CA ARG A 110 -21.36 -17.82 -0.95
C ARG A 110 -21.03 -17.14 0.38
N TYR A 111 -21.29 -17.82 1.50
CA TYR A 111 -20.94 -17.31 2.85
C TYR A 111 -19.44 -17.19 3.02
N ALA A 112 -18.70 -18.27 2.76
CA ALA A 112 -17.26 -18.33 2.96
C ALA A 112 -16.51 -17.35 2.04
N TRP A 113 -16.91 -17.23 0.77
CA TRP A 113 -16.34 -16.25 -0.15
C TRP A 113 -16.57 -14.84 0.38
N SER A 114 -17.83 -14.45 0.68
CA SER A 114 -18.19 -13.12 1.21
C SER A 114 -17.45 -12.75 2.50
N ALA A 115 -17.15 -13.73 3.35
CA ALA A 115 -16.37 -13.57 4.58
C ALA A 115 -14.83 -13.63 4.38
N LYS A 116 -14.34 -13.74 3.13
CA LYS A 116 -12.92 -13.92 2.75
C LYS A 116 -12.25 -15.16 3.38
N LEU A 117 -13.01 -16.21 3.65
CA LEU A 117 -12.44 -17.46 4.16
C LEU A 117 -11.86 -18.28 3.01
N PRO A 118 -10.65 -18.86 3.17
CA PRO A 118 -10.01 -19.58 2.09
C PRO A 118 -10.61 -20.97 1.86
N LEU A 119 -11.04 -21.64 2.93
CA LEU A 119 -11.61 -22.99 2.90
C LEU A 119 -12.88 -23.05 3.75
N SER A 120 -13.79 -23.96 3.42
CA SER A 120 -14.93 -24.33 4.25
C SER A 120 -15.39 -25.76 3.96
N ILE A 121 -16.05 -26.38 4.93
CA ILE A 121 -16.43 -27.80 4.94
C ILE A 121 -17.94 -27.92 4.76
N LEU A 122 -18.37 -28.84 3.90
CA LEU A 122 -19.75 -29.31 3.81
C LEU A 122 -19.76 -30.80 4.14
N THR A 123 -20.52 -31.23 5.14
CA THR A 123 -20.54 -32.64 5.55
C THR A 123 -21.87 -33.09 6.14
N ASP A 124 -22.22 -34.35 5.90
CA ASP A 124 -23.28 -35.10 6.58
C ASP A 124 -22.70 -36.28 7.36
N PHE A 125 -21.42 -36.18 7.71
CA PHE A 125 -20.53 -37.24 8.20
C PHE A 125 -20.23 -38.36 7.19
N GLU A 126 -21.20 -38.81 6.37
CA GLU A 126 -20.95 -39.80 5.30
C GLU A 126 -19.99 -39.23 4.25
N GLU A 127 -20.25 -38.01 3.81
CA GLU A 127 -19.51 -37.26 2.82
C GLU A 127 -18.82 -36.06 3.49
N PHE A 128 -17.54 -35.85 3.20
CA PHE A 128 -16.76 -34.72 3.69
C PHE A 128 -16.18 -33.96 2.50
N ALA A 129 -16.79 -32.83 2.16
CA ALA A 129 -16.37 -32.01 1.03
C ALA A 129 -15.73 -30.71 1.52
N VAL A 130 -14.52 -30.41 1.05
CA VAL A 130 -13.82 -29.15 1.29
C VAL A 130 -13.81 -28.32 0.02
N TYR A 131 -14.20 -27.05 0.13
CA TYR A 131 -14.24 -26.12 -0.97
C TYR A 131 -13.21 -24.99 -0.82
N ASP A 132 -12.51 -24.68 -1.91
CA ASP A 132 -11.76 -23.42 -2.07
C ASP A 132 -12.74 -22.27 -2.25
N CYS A 133 -12.90 -21.50 -1.18
CA CYS A 133 -13.87 -20.42 -1.10
C CYS A 133 -13.30 -19.09 -1.60
N ARG A 134 -12.10 -19.08 -2.19
CA ARG A 134 -11.53 -17.91 -2.89
C ARG A 134 -12.04 -17.76 -4.32
N VAL A 135 -12.72 -18.78 -4.84
CA VAL A 135 -13.31 -18.79 -6.18
C VAL A 135 -14.75 -18.28 -6.11
N LYS A 136 -15.04 -17.17 -6.80
CA LYS A 136 -16.37 -16.56 -6.88
C LYS A 136 -17.44 -17.63 -7.20
N PRO A 137 -18.48 -17.78 -6.36
CA PRO A 137 -19.51 -18.79 -6.58
C PRO A 137 -20.54 -18.31 -7.60
N PHE A 138 -20.90 -19.20 -8.53
CA PHE A 138 -22.01 -18.99 -9.46
C PHE A 138 -23.13 -19.99 -9.19
N LYS A 139 -24.39 -19.57 -9.35
CA LYS A 139 -25.54 -20.47 -9.19
C LYS A 139 -25.55 -21.65 -10.16
N THR A 140 -24.85 -21.53 -11.28
CA THR A 140 -24.68 -22.56 -12.31
C THR A 140 -23.46 -23.46 -12.06
N ASP A 141 -22.74 -23.27 -10.95
CA ASP A 141 -21.60 -24.11 -10.59
C ASP A 141 -22.06 -25.55 -10.29
N LYS A 142 -21.30 -26.52 -10.79
CA LYS A 142 -21.44 -27.92 -10.36
C LYS A 142 -20.83 -28.09 -8.96
N THR A 143 -21.25 -29.11 -8.21
CA THR A 143 -20.68 -29.49 -6.90
C THR A 143 -19.18 -29.79 -6.94
N SER A 144 -18.63 -30.13 -8.10
CA SER A 144 -17.17 -30.31 -8.29
C SER A 144 -16.41 -28.99 -8.36
N ASN A 145 -17.09 -27.86 -8.62
CA ASN A 145 -16.43 -26.58 -8.81
C ASN A 145 -15.82 -26.12 -7.49
N ALA A 146 -14.53 -25.78 -7.54
CA ALA A 146 -13.72 -25.38 -6.39
C ALA A 146 -13.65 -26.42 -5.24
N ARG A 147 -14.17 -27.64 -5.41
CA ARG A 147 -13.99 -28.71 -4.42
C ARG A 147 -12.54 -29.21 -4.47
N VAL A 148 -11.82 -29.07 -3.36
CA VAL A 148 -10.39 -29.42 -3.24
C VAL A 148 -10.15 -30.74 -2.52
N MET A 149 -11.13 -31.20 -1.74
CA MET A 149 -11.12 -32.50 -1.08
C MET A 149 -12.55 -33.04 -1.05
N TYR A 150 -12.67 -34.35 -1.23
CA TYR A 150 -13.92 -35.07 -1.07
C TYR A 150 -13.57 -36.47 -0.55
N LEU A 151 -14.06 -36.80 0.65
CA LEU A 151 -13.82 -38.06 1.32
C LEU A 151 -15.16 -38.67 1.72
N LYS A 152 -15.23 -40.00 1.78
CA LYS A 152 -16.29 -40.69 2.50
C LYS A 152 -15.84 -41.03 3.92
N PHE A 153 -16.78 -41.30 4.82
CA PHE A 153 -16.47 -41.70 6.19
C PHE A 153 -15.55 -42.94 6.25
N THR A 154 -15.65 -43.85 5.27
CA THR A 154 -14.76 -45.01 5.13
C THR A 154 -13.30 -44.63 4.87
N ASP A 155 -13.05 -43.45 4.31
CA ASP A 155 -11.70 -42.94 4.05
C ASP A 155 -11.08 -42.28 5.30
N TYR A 156 -11.86 -41.93 6.33
CA TYR A 156 -11.38 -41.13 7.47
C TYR A 156 -10.23 -41.80 8.20
N LYS A 157 -10.25 -43.13 8.32
CA LYS A 157 -9.19 -43.90 8.98
C LYS A 157 -7.85 -43.74 8.25
N ASP A 158 -7.86 -43.89 6.93
CA ASP A 158 -6.64 -43.87 6.10
C ASP A 158 -6.19 -42.45 5.76
N LYS A 159 -7.10 -41.47 5.85
CA LYS A 159 -6.88 -40.06 5.51
C LYS A 159 -6.88 -39.13 6.72
N TRP A 160 -6.86 -39.66 7.94
CA TRP A 160 -6.90 -38.85 9.16
C TRP A 160 -5.78 -37.81 9.21
N ASP A 161 -4.55 -38.20 8.84
CA ASP A 161 -3.40 -37.30 8.78
C ASP A 161 -3.63 -36.09 7.88
N GLU A 162 -4.33 -36.28 6.77
CA GLU A 162 -4.66 -35.22 5.81
C GLU A 162 -5.74 -34.28 6.39
N ILE A 163 -6.78 -34.83 7.01
CA ILE A 163 -7.86 -34.05 7.66
C ILE A 163 -7.29 -33.26 8.83
N ALA A 164 -6.61 -33.93 9.77
CA ALA A 164 -6.03 -33.33 10.97
C ALA A 164 -4.93 -32.33 10.64
N GLY A 165 -4.06 -32.63 9.67
CA GLY A 165 -3.00 -31.73 9.23
C GLY A 165 -3.49 -30.40 8.65
N ILE A 166 -4.75 -30.34 8.19
CA ILE A 166 -5.35 -29.12 7.64
C ILE A 166 -6.26 -28.45 8.69
N PHE A 167 -7.17 -29.19 9.32
CA PHE A 167 -8.28 -28.63 10.09
C PHE A 167 -8.16 -28.76 11.61
N SER A 168 -7.13 -29.43 12.15
CA SER A 168 -6.97 -29.49 13.61
C SER A 168 -6.55 -28.15 14.19
N HIS A 169 -7.07 -27.82 15.37
CA HIS A 169 -6.78 -26.56 16.07
C HIS A 169 -5.26 -26.30 16.16
N GLU A 170 -4.48 -27.32 16.56
CA GLU A 170 -3.03 -27.25 16.65
C GLU A 170 -2.35 -27.02 15.28
N SER A 171 -2.81 -27.68 14.22
CA SER A 171 -2.20 -27.56 12.90
C SER A 171 -2.44 -26.19 12.26
N ILE A 172 -3.60 -25.57 12.53
CA ILE A 172 -3.86 -24.19 12.11
C ILE A 172 -2.94 -23.22 12.87
N LEU A 173 -2.75 -23.37 14.18
CA LEU A 173 -1.81 -22.55 14.96
C LEU A 173 -0.37 -22.65 14.44
N LYS A 174 0.03 -23.81 13.90
CA LYS A 174 1.35 -24.04 13.28
C LYS A 174 1.45 -23.60 11.81
N GLY A 175 0.40 -22.99 11.25
CA GLY A 175 0.38 -22.46 9.88
C GLY A 175 0.19 -23.50 8.77
N SER A 176 -0.19 -24.74 9.10
CA SER A 176 -0.37 -25.80 8.09
C SER A 176 -1.57 -25.56 7.18
N PHE A 177 -2.63 -24.97 7.72
CA PHE A 177 -3.82 -24.56 6.97
C PHE A 177 -3.48 -23.55 5.87
N ASP A 178 -2.73 -22.50 6.21
CA ASP A 178 -2.35 -21.45 5.26
C ASP A 178 -1.42 -22.01 4.16
N LYS A 179 -0.45 -22.86 4.52
CA LYS A 179 0.38 -23.58 3.54
C LYS A 179 -0.43 -24.46 2.58
N TYR A 180 -1.43 -25.17 3.09
CA TYR A 180 -2.32 -25.98 2.23
C TYR A 180 -3.11 -25.10 1.26
N VAL A 181 -3.66 -23.98 1.75
CA VAL A 181 -4.37 -22.98 0.94
C VAL A 181 -3.49 -22.42 -0.19
N GLU A 182 -2.23 -22.12 0.10
CA GLU A 182 -1.26 -21.65 -0.89
C GLU A 182 -0.93 -22.72 -1.93
N SER A 183 -0.70 -23.96 -1.51
CA SER A 183 -0.38 -25.08 -2.41
C SER A 183 -1.49 -25.36 -3.44
N LYS A 184 -2.75 -25.06 -3.10
CA LYS A 184 -3.93 -25.27 -3.97
C LYS A 184 -4.31 -24.04 -4.80
N ARG A 185 -3.55 -22.93 -4.73
CA ARG A 185 -3.85 -21.68 -5.44
C ARG A 185 -3.80 -21.87 -6.96
N LYS A 186 -4.96 -21.93 -7.62
CA LYS A 186 -5.05 -21.91 -9.09
C LYS A 186 -4.79 -20.50 -9.62
N LYS A 187 -3.95 -20.36 -10.66
CA LYS A 187 -3.58 -19.08 -11.30
C LYS A 187 -4.70 -18.39 -12.11
N LYS A 188 -5.90 -18.98 -12.24
CA LYS A 188 -7.05 -18.42 -12.99
C LYS A 188 -8.35 -18.60 -12.19
N GLY A 189 -9.13 -17.52 -12.04
CA GLY A 189 -10.50 -17.54 -11.49
C GLY A 189 -10.70 -17.09 -10.03
N THR A 190 -9.64 -16.69 -9.32
CA THR A 190 -9.69 -16.26 -7.91
C THR A 190 -9.90 -14.75 -7.77
N ALA A 191 -10.99 -14.21 -8.33
CA ALA A 191 -11.35 -12.82 -8.03
C ALA A 191 -11.75 -12.72 -6.55
N GLU A 192 -10.97 -11.99 -5.76
CA GLU A 192 -11.30 -11.68 -4.37
C GLU A 192 -12.63 -10.88 -4.32
N VAL A 193 -13.39 -11.04 -3.22
CA VAL A 193 -14.72 -10.40 -3.06
C VAL A 193 -14.67 -8.90 -3.29
N ASP A 194 -13.64 -8.23 -2.79
CA ASP A 194 -13.47 -6.78 -2.93
C ASP A 194 -13.43 -6.37 -4.41
N THR A 195 -12.71 -7.13 -5.24
CA THR A 195 -12.54 -6.86 -6.66
C THR A 195 -13.86 -7.12 -7.41
N ALA A 196 -14.51 -8.25 -7.14
CA ALA A 196 -15.78 -8.58 -7.76
C ALA A 196 -16.91 -7.61 -7.36
N PHE A 197 -16.96 -7.23 -6.08
CA PHE A 197 -17.96 -6.30 -5.56
C PHE A 197 -17.74 -4.88 -6.08
N LEU A 198 -16.48 -4.45 -6.21
CA LEU A 198 -16.14 -3.19 -6.88
C LEU A 198 -16.65 -3.15 -8.32
N GLU A 199 -16.38 -4.19 -9.11
CA GLU A 199 -16.86 -4.26 -10.51
C GLU A 199 -18.38 -4.12 -10.58
N GLU A 200 -19.11 -4.72 -9.64
CA GLU A 200 -20.56 -4.64 -9.58
C GLU A 200 -21.04 -3.22 -9.23
N ILE A 201 -20.43 -2.57 -8.24
CA ILE A 201 -20.76 -1.18 -7.89
C ILE A 201 -20.40 -0.22 -9.04
N GLU A 202 -19.28 -0.43 -9.72
CA GLU A 202 -18.89 0.38 -10.89
C GLU A 202 -19.92 0.23 -12.02
N ARG A 203 -20.45 -0.97 -12.25
CA ARG A 203 -21.55 -1.22 -13.19
C ARG A 203 -22.80 -0.44 -12.81
N TRP A 204 -23.21 -0.48 -11.54
CA TRP A 204 -24.39 0.27 -11.08
C TRP A 204 -24.20 1.78 -11.21
N ARG A 205 -22.99 2.26 -10.88
CA ARG A 205 -22.61 3.66 -11.05
C ARG A 205 -22.74 4.10 -12.50
N GLU A 206 -22.25 3.29 -13.44
CA GLU A 206 -22.37 3.57 -14.87
C GLU A 206 -23.83 3.62 -15.33
N LEU A 207 -24.63 2.63 -14.94
CA LEU A 207 -26.05 2.56 -15.30
C LEU A 207 -26.84 3.77 -14.77
N LEU A 208 -26.65 4.12 -13.49
CA LEU A 208 -27.29 5.27 -12.87
C LEU A 208 -26.81 6.58 -13.49
N ALA A 209 -25.49 6.75 -13.68
CA ALA A 209 -24.94 7.99 -14.24
C ALA A 209 -25.48 8.26 -15.66
N ARG A 210 -25.50 7.23 -16.52
CA ARG A 210 -26.05 7.35 -17.87
C ARG A 210 -27.54 7.68 -17.84
N ASN A 211 -28.32 7.06 -16.95
CA ASN A 211 -29.76 7.29 -16.87
C ASN A 211 -30.12 8.67 -16.28
N ILE A 212 -29.49 9.03 -15.16
CA ILE A 212 -29.72 10.30 -14.48
C ILE A 212 -29.35 11.47 -15.40
N ALA A 213 -28.18 11.42 -16.06
CA ALA A 213 -27.80 12.45 -17.03
C ALA A 213 -28.80 12.53 -18.21
N LEU A 214 -29.23 11.38 -18.75
CA LEU A 214 -30.17 11.36 -19.87
C LEU A 214 -31.55 11.93 -19.51
N ARG A 215 -32.06 11.62 -18.31
CA ARG A 215 -33.42 11.99 -17.89
C ARG A 215 -33.51 13.36 -17.22
N ASN A 216 -32.38 13.91 -16.77
CA ASN A 216 -32.31 15.17 -16.04
C ASN A 216 -31.26 16.09 -16.70
N PRO A 217 -31.52 16.63 -17.91
CA PRO A 217 -30.52 17.31 -18.74
C PRO A 217 -29.98 18.63 -18.15
N ASN A 218 -30.66 19.16 -17.13
CA ASN A 218 -30.27 20.40 -16.46
C ASN A 218 -29.26 20.18 -15.34
N LEU A 219 -28.94 18.93 -14.98
CA LEU A 219 -28.00 18.65 -13.91
C LEU A 219 -26.57 18.90 -14.35
N SER A 220 -25.83 19.63 -13.53
CA SER A 220 -24.39 19.74 -13.65
C SER A 220 -23.69 18.40 -13.42
N GLN A 221 -22.43 18.31 -13.83
CA GLN A 221 -21.58 17.14 -13.55
C GLN A 221 -21.51 16.84 -12.04
N ARG A 222 -21.48 17.88 -11.20
CA ARG A 222 -21.41 17.75 -9.72
C ARG A 222 -22.69 17.12 -9.17
N GLU A 223 -23.84 17.62 -9.61
CA GLU A 223 -25.16 17.12 -9.20
C GLU A 223 -25.40 15.68 -9.65
N VAL A 224 -24.96 15.29 -10.86
CA VAL A 224 -25.02 13.89 -11.31
C VAL A 224 -24.13 12.99 -10.43
N ASN A 225 -22.89 13.41 -10.15
CA ASN A 225 -22.00 12.64 -9.26
C ASN A 225 -22.62 12.45 -7.87
N PHE A 226 -23.12 13.53 -7.27
CA PHE A 226 -23.78 13.50 -5.97
C PHE A 226 -24.99 12.55 -5.97
N SER A 227 -25.85 12.66 -6.98
CA SER A 227 -27.09 11.90 -7.08
C SER A 227 -26.87 10.40 -7.23
N VAL A 228 -25.94 10.02 -8.11
CA VAL A 228 -25.55 8.61 -8.30
C VAL A 228 -24.98 8.04 -7.01
N GLN A 229 -24.06 8.77 -6.37
CA GLN A 229 -23.41 8.35 -5.13
C GLN A 229 -24.42 8.10 -4.02
N ARG A 230 -25.23 9.13 -3.70
CA ARG A 230 -26.22 9.06 -2.61
C ARG A 230 -27.23 7.94 -2.85
N THR A 231 -27.63 7.70 -4.11
CA THR A 231 -28.55 6.60 -4.44
C THR A 231 -27.93 5.23 -4.14
N ILE A 232 -26.68 4.99 -4.54
CA ILE A 232 -25.98 3.72 -4.28
C ILE A 232 -25.78 3.54 -2.77
N ASP A 233 -25.29 4.55 -2.06
CA ASP A 233 -25.00 4.48 -0.62
C ASP A 233 -26.25 4.14 0.20
N ARG A 234 -27.39 4.75 -0.14
CA ARG A 234 -28.67 4.48 0.51
C ARG A 234 -29.18 3.06 0.26
N ILE A 235 -29.05 2.57 -0.98
CA ILE A 235 -29.45 1.20 -1.33
C ILE A 235 -28.57 0.19 -0.59
N ILE A 236 -27.24 0.38 -0.62
CA ILE A 236 -26.30 -0.51 0.07
C ILE A 236 -26.53 -0.49 1.58
N PHE A 237 -26.72 0.68 2.18
CA PHE A 237 -27.03 0.80 3.61
C PHE A 237 -28.28 0.00 3.99
N LEU A 238 -29.40 0.22 3.28
CA LEU A 238 -30.64 -0.51 3.57
C LEU A 238 -30.49 -2.01 3.32
N ARG A 239 -29.76 -2.42 2.28
CA ARG A 239 -29.54 -3.83 2.00
C ARG A 239 -28.74 -4.52 3.09
N ILE A 240 -27.71 -3.86 3.63
CA ILE A 240 -26.95 -4.36 4.78
C ILE A 240 -27.85 -4.46 6.01
N CYS A 241 -28.72 -3.48 6.25
CA CYS A 241 -29.70 -3.53 7.34
C CYS A 241 -30.66 -4.72 7.20
N GLU A 242 -31.16 -5.01 5.98
CA GLU A 242 -32.02 -6.17 5.74
C GLU A 242 -31.32 -7.52 5.99
N ASP A 243 -30.06 -7.65 5.56
CA ASP A 243 -29.31 -8.90 5.73
C ASP A 243 -28.90 -9.14 7.18
N ARG A 244 -28.63 -8.07 7.93
CA ARG A 244 -28.36 -8.15 9.37
C ARG A 244 -29.62 -8.35 10.23
N GLY A 245 -30.81 -8.38 9.62
CA GLY A 245 -32.07 -8.52 10.35
C GLY A 245 -32.44 -7.28 11.15
N VAL A 246 -31.87 -6.12 10.80
CA VAL A 246 -32.24 -4.80 11.34
C VAL A 246 -33.48 -4.26 10.62
N GLU A 247 -33.59 -4.55 9.32
CA GLU A 247 -34.76 -4.27 8.48
C GLU A 247 -35.42 -5.58 8.00
N ASN A 248 -36.70 -5.49 7.65
CA ASN A 248 -37.43 -6.62 7.08
C ASN A 248 -36.83 -7.04 5.74
N TYR A 249 -36.46 -8.32 5.62
CA TYR A 249 -35.83 -8.85 4.42
C TYR A 249 -36.74 -8.76 3.20
N GLY A 250 -36.19 -8.31 2.06
CA GLY A 250 -36.90 -8.27 0.78
C GLY A 250 -37.71 -7.00 0.53
N ARG A 251 -37.61 -5.99 1.41
CA ARG A 251 -38.35 -4.72 1.29
C ARG A 251 -37.90 -3.91 0.07
N LEU A 252 -36.59 -3.83 -0.22
CA LEU A 252 -36.13 -3.24 -1.49
C LEU A 252 -36.50 -4.14 -2.69
N MET A 253 -36.40 -5.46 -2.56
CA MET A 253 -36.77 -6.41 -3.63
C MET A 253 -38.23 -6.25 -4.06
N ALA A 254 -39.14 -6.03 -3.11
CA ALA A 254 -40.57 -5.83 -3.35
C ALA A 254 -40.89 -4.61 -4.23
N LEU A 255 -39.95 -3.65 -4.38
CA LEU A 255 -40.10 -2.53 -5.28
C LEU A 255 -40.15 -2.96 -6.75
N GLN A 256 -39.59 -4.13 -7.10
CA GLN A 256 -39.58 -4.66 -8.48
C GLN A 256 -40.98 -4.95 -9.02
N ASN A 257 -41.93 -5.26 -8.13
CA ASN A 257 -43.29 -5.70 -8.46
C ASN A 257 -44.23 -4.57 -8.93
N GLY A 258 -43.75 -3.34 -9.10
CA GLY A 258 -44.57 -2.21 -9.54
C GLY A 258 -43.84 -1.21 -10.43
N ASN A 259 -44.52 -0.12 -10.76
CA ASN A 259 -43.97 1.00 -11.52
C ASN A 259 -43.57 2.16 -10.57
N ARG A 260 -42.88 3.18 -11.11
CA ARG A 260 -42.40 4.35 -10.35
C ARG A 260 -41.50 3.93 -9.18
N VAL A 261 -40.55 3.05 -9.47
CA VAL A 261 -39.66 2.40 -8.51
C VAL A 261 -38.88 3.44 -7.71
N TYR A 262 -38.37 4.49 -8.36
CA TYR A 262 -37.60 5.54 -7.69
C TYR A 262 -38.42 6.30 -6.64
N LYS A 263 -39.67 6.68 -6.96
CA LYS A 263 -40.56 7.37 -6.02
C LYS A 263 -40.90 6.49 -4.80
N ARG A 264 -41.13 5.19 -5.02
CA ARG A 264 -41.37 4.23 -3.95
C ARG A 264 -40.11 3.96 -3.12
N LEU A 265 -38.94 3.92 -3.75
CA LEU A 265 -37.65 3.83 -3.06
C LEU A 265 -37.44 5.04 -2.12
N PHE A 266 -37.80 6.24 -2.56
CA PHE A 266 -37.74 7.44 -1.71
C PHE A 266 -38.69 7.40 -0.51
N GLN A 267 -39.82 6.72 -0.62
CA GLN A 267 -40.68 6.49 0.53
C GLN A 267 -39.95 5.63 1.58
N LEU A 268 -39.24 4.57 1.15
CA LEU A 268 -38.41 3.76 2.05
C LEU A 268 -37.28 4.59 2.68
N PHE A 269 -36.67 5.50 1.91
CA PHE A 269 -35.65 6.41 2.42
C PHE A 269 -36.17 7.35 3.50
N ARG A 270 -37.38 7.89 3.35
CA ARG A 270 -38.01 8.73 4.40
C ARG A 270 -38.34 7.95 5.66
N GLU A 271 -38.84 6.72 5.49
CA GLU A 271 -39.08 5.80 6.61
C GLU A 271 -37.76 5.45 7.33
N ALA A 272 -36.68 5.29 6.58
CA ALA A 272 -35.34 5.07 7.12
C ALA A 272 -34.81 6.27 7.91
N ASP A 273 -35.03 7.52 7.47
CA ASP A 273 -34.57 8.71 8.21
C ASP A 273 -35.21 8.85 9.61
N ALA A 274 -36.49 8.47 9.72
CA ALA A 274 -37.20 8.46 10.99
C ALA A 274 -36.60 7.43 11.97
N ARG A 275 -36.06 6.33 11.43
CA ARG A 275 -35.48 5.21 12.20
C ARG A 275 -33.98 5.41 12.49
N TYR A 276 -33.25 5.96 11.53
CA TYR A 276 -31.80 6.06 11.51
C TYR A 276 -31.36 7.52 11.39
N ASN A 277 -30.46 7.96 12.27
CA ASN A 277 -29.81 9.27 12.15
C ASN A 277 -28.47 9.11 11.41
N SER A 278 -28.49 8.65 10.16
CA SER A 278 -27.26 8.39 9.42
C SER A 278 -26.72 9.60 8.65
N GLY A 279 -27.49 10.69 8.55
CA GLY A 279 -27.23 11.81 7.62
C GLY A 279 -27.47 11.45 6.13
N LEU A 280 -27.59 10.17 5.79
CA LEU A 280 -27.83 9.71 4.42
C LEU A 280 -29.25 10.02 3.94
N PHE A 281 -30.22 10.03 4.85
CA PHE A 281 -31.64 10.18 4.53
C PHE A 281 -32.22 11.54 4.94
N TYR A 282 -31.36 12.54 5.11
CA TYR A 282 -31.75 13.86 5.59
C TYR A 282 -32.30 14.73 4.45
N PHE A 283 -33.63 14.87 4.40
CA PHE A 283 -34.35 15.57 3.31
C PHE A 283 -35.08 16.84 3.75
N GLN A 284 -35.24 17.08 5.05
CA GLN A 284 -35.98 18.23 5.59
C GLN A 284 -35.26 18.85 6.79
N PRO A 285 -35.27 20.18 6.96
CA PRO A 285 -34.60 20.83 8.07
C PRO A 285 -35.19 20.40 9.42
N GLU A 286 -34.34 20.22 10.42
CA GLU A 286 -34.72 19.81 11.78
C GLU A 286 -34.06 20.74 12.81
N LYS A 287 -34.79 21.09 13.85
CA LYS A 287 -34.29 21.98 14.90
C LYS A 287 -33.11 21.33 15.63
N GLY A 288 -31.92 21.92 15.52
CA GLY A 288 -30.71 21.43 16.18
C GLY A 288 -29.78 20.58 15.31
N ARG A 289 -30.08 20.42 14.01
CA ARG A 289 -29.13 19.90 13.01
C ARG A 289 -28.67 21.00 12.04
N PRO A 290 -27.51 20.84 11.39
CA PRO A 290 -27.08 21.71 10.28
C PRO A 290 -28.11 21.68 9.13
N ASN A 291 -28.29 22.81 8.43
CA ASN A 291 -29.33 23.01 7.40
C ASN A 291 -29.02 22.37 6.03
N ASP A 292 -28.07 21.44 5.94
CA ASP A 292 -27.57 20.86 4.68
C ASP A 292 -28.44 19.68 4.21
N VAL A 293 -29.70 19.96 3.87
CA VAL A 293 -30.66 18.95 3.42
C VAL A 293 -30.45 18.55 1.96
N ASP A 294 -30.69 17.28 1.64
CA ASP A 294 -30.69 16.81 0.25
C ASP A 294 -32.01 17.20 -0.44
N ALA A 295 -31.99 18.37 -1.08
CA ALA A 295 -33.11 18.88 -1.88
C ALA A 295 -33.10 18.41 -3.34
N LEU A 296 -32.02 17.74 -3.80
CA LEU A 296 -31.82 17.41 -5.21
C LEU A 296 -32.37 16.03 -5.56
N THR A 297 -31.95 15.01 -4.81
CA THR A 297 -32.25 13.62 -5.16
C THR A 297 -33.74 13.22 -5.09
N PRO A 298 -34.60 13.83 -4.25
CA PRO A 298 -36.02 13.47 -4.18
C PRO A 298 -36.80 13.64 -5.49
N ASP A 299 -36.42 14.61 -6.33
CA ASP A 299 -37.20 15.03 -7.49
C ASP A 299 -36.64 14.51 -8.83
N LEU A 300 -35.64 13.62 -8.80
CA LEU A 300 -35.01 13.08 -10.01
C LEU A 300 -35.93 12.11 -10.78
N ALA A 301 -35.83 12.18 -12.10
CA ALA A 301 -36.39 11.17 -12.99
C ALA A 301 -35.36 10.04 -13.21
N VAL A 302 -35.74 8.80 -12.84
CA VAL A 302 -34.92 7.59 -13.02
C VAL A 302 -35.80 6.47 -13.57
N ASP A 303 -35.33 5.79 -14.63
CA ASP A 303 -36.09 4.73 -15.29
C ASP A 303 -36.17 3.46 -14.42
N ASP A 304 -37.37 2.90 -14.31
CA ASP A 304 -37.65 1.70 -13.51
C ASP A 304 -36.75 0.51 -13.90
N LYS A 305 -36.42 0.35 -15.19
CA LYS A 305 -35.58 -0.75 -15.68
C LYS A 305 -34.20 -0.76 -15.02
N VAL A 306 -33.60 0.42 -14.82
CA VAL A 306 -32.26 0.55 -14.23
C VAL A 306 -32.29 0.15 -12.76
N LEU A 307 -33.26 0.65 -12.01
CA LEU A 307 -33.40 0.33 -10.59
C LEU A 307 -33.78 -1.13 -10.37
N LYS A 308 -34.68 -1.69 -11.19
CA LYS A 308 -35.03 -3.12 -11.10
C LYS A 308 -33.83 -4.02 -11.34
N ASP A 309 -32.95 -3.68 -12.28
CA ASP A 309 -31.71 -4.43 -12.49
C ASP A 309 -30.79 -4.37 -11.27
N ILE A 310 -30.53 -3.17 -10.73
CA ILE A 310 -29.69 -3.01 -9.52
C ILE A 310 -30.29 -3.79 -8.34
N LEU A 311 -31.58 -3.59 -8.07
CA LEU A 311 -32.29 -4.26 -6.98
C LEU A 311 -32.37 -5.77 -7.14
N LYS A 312 -32.32 -6.31 -8.36
CA LYS A 312 -32.30 -7.77 -8.56
C LYS A 312 -30.92 -8.36 -8.23
N ASN A 313 -29.84 -7.67 -8.60
CA ASN A 313 -28.47 -8.18 -8.46
C ASN A 313 -27.90 -8.09 -7.03
N ILE A 314 -28.66 -7.52 -6.09
CA ILE A 314 -28.31 -7.46 -4.65
C ILE A 314 -29.04 -8.49 -3.77
N TYR A 315 -29.90 -9.34 -4.36
CA TYR A 315 -30.61 -10.40 -3.63
C TYR A 315 -30.26 -11.80 -4.11
N TYR A 316 -30.35 -12.77 -3.19
CA TYR A 316 -30.29 -14.19 -3.51
C TYR A 316 -31.46 -14.60 -4.44
N PRO A 317 -31.25 -15.50 -5.42
CA PRO A 317 -30.02 -16.25 -5.73
C PRO A 317 -29.10 -15.58 -6.76
N ASP A 318 -29.46 -14.40 -7.29
CA ASP A 318 -28.68 -13.75 -8.35
C ASP A 318 -27.44 -13.03 -7.80
N SER A 319 -27.47 -12.63 -6.52
CA SER A 319 -26.35 -12.00 -5.85
C SER A 319 -25.40 -13.03 -5.21
N PRO A 320 -24.11 -13.05 -5.60
CA PRO A 320 -23.10 -13.90 -4.96
C PRO A 320 -22.62 -13.33 -3.63
N TYR A 321 -23.11 -12.16 -3.21
CA TYR A 321 -22.69 -11.48 -1.99
C TYR A 321 -23.66 -11.80 -0.84
N GLU A 322 -23.10 -11.97 0.34
CA GLU A 322 -23.85 -12.04 1.59
C GLU A 322 -23.45 -10.84 2.46
N PHE A 323 -24.34 -9.83 2.54
CA PHE A 323 -24.00 -8.54 3.15
C PHE A 323 -23.94 -8.60 4.68
N SER A 324 -24.53 -9.63 5.30
CA SER A 324 -24.45 -9.87 6.74
C SER A 324 -23.03 -10.20 7.21
N VAL A 325 -22.27 -10.91 6.38
CA VAL A 325 -20.90 -11.37 6.70
C VAL A 325 -19.81 -10.56 6.00
N LEU A 326 -20.18 -9.62 5.11
CA LEU A 326 -19.23 -8.75 4.41
C LEU A 326 -18.58 -7.79 5.42
N PRO A 327 -17.27 -7.91 5.69
CA PRO A 327 -16.64 -7.06 6.68
C PRO A 327 -16.55 -5.60 6.20
N SER A 328 -16.65 -4.66 7.14
CA SER A 328 -16.76 -3.22 6.86
C SER A 328 -15.53 -2.62 6.17
N ASP A 329 -14.37 -3.26 6.31
CA ASP A 329 -13.13 -2.91 5.62
C ASP A 329 -13.23 -3.14 4.10
N ILE A 330 -14.01 -4.13 3.64
CA ILE A 330 -14.28 -4.34 2.21
C ILE A 330 -15.02 -3.14 1.64
N LEU A 331 -16.03 -2.62 2.35
CA LEU A 331 -16.75 -1.43 1.91
C LEU A 331 -15.79 -0.25 1.79
N GLY A 332 -14.96 0.00 2.81
CA GLY A 332 -13.92 1.02 2.76
C GLY A 332 -13.00 0.86 1.53
N GLN A 333 -12.45 -0.34 1.30
CA GLN A 333 -11.57 -0.64 0.16
C GLN A 333 -12.25 -0.42 -1.20
N VAL A 334 -13.51 -0.84 -1.32
CA VAL A 334 -14.29 -0.73 -2.56
C VAL A 334 -14.63 0.73 -2.83
N TYR A 335 -15.08 1.46 -1.82
CA TYR A 335 -15.35 2.88 -1.93
C TYR A 335 -14.08 3.69 -2.21
N GLU A 336 -12.93 3.30 -1.69
CA GLU A 336 -11.68 4.02 -1.96
C GLU A 336 -11.25 3.91 -3.42
N LYS A 337 -11.32 2.71 -4.01
CA LYS A 337 -11.11 2.52 -5.46
C LYS A 337 -12.15 3.29 -6.27
N PHE A 338 -13.39 3.33 -5.77
CA PHE A 338 -14.49 4.09 -6.35
C PHE A 338 -14.23 5.61 -6.35
N LEU A 339 -13.62 6.18 -5.29
CA LEU A 339 -13.23 7.60 -5.18
C LEU A 339 -12.12 7.98 -6.17
N GLY A 340 -11.38 7.00 -6.70
CA GLY A 340 -10.38 7.23 -7.73
C GLY A 340 -10.93 7.63 -9.10
N LYS A 341 -12.23 7.45 -9.31
CA LYS A 341 -12.94 7.74 -10.56
C LYS A 341 -14.03 8.79 -10.35
N VAL A 342 -14.25 9.63 -11.35
CA VAL A 342 -15.30 10.66 -11.39
C VAL A 342 -16.18 10.46 -12.62
N ILE A 343 -17.46 10.82 -12.48
CA ILE A 343 -18.37 10.92 -13.62
C ILE A 343 -18.11 12.27 -14.29
N ARG A 344 -17.82 12.25 -15.60
CA ARG A 344 -17.75 13.44 -16.45
C ARG A 344 -18.92 13.47 -17.41
N LEU A 345 -19.40 14.66 -17.74
CA LEU A 345 -20.39 14.86 -18.79
C LEU A 345 -19.69 15.31 -20.08
N THR A 346 -19.92 14.59 -21.18
CA THR A 346 -19.47 15.01 -22.51
C THR A 346 -20.23 16.27 -22.96
N PRO A 347 -19.78 16.99 -24.01
CA PRO A 347 -20.54 18.10 -24.60
C PRO A 347 -21.97 17.72 -25.03
N ALA A 348 -22.21 16.44 -25.35
CA ALA A 348 -23.54 15.91 -25.68
C ALA A 348 -24.34 15.46 -24.43
N HIS A 349 -23.95 15.91 -23.23
CA HIS A 349 -24.56 15.57 -21.93
C HIS A 349 -24.60 14.06 -21.62
N ARG A 350 -23.70 13.28 -22.20
CA ARG A 350 -23.54 11.85 -21.86
C ARG A 350 -22.57 11.67 -20.70
N ALA A 351 -22.95 10.86 -19.71
CA ALA A 351 -22.09 10.49 -18.60
C ALA A 351 -21.02 9.46 -19.02
N VAL A 352 -19.76 9.72 -18.68
CA VAL A 352 -18.62 8.82 -18.81
C VAL A 352 -17.87 8.75 -17.49
N ILE A 353 -17.33 7.57 -17.15
CA ILE A 353 -16.56 7.38 -15.91
C ILE A 353 -15.08 7.38 -16.25
N GLU A 354 -14.32 8.22 -15.57
CA GLU A 354 -12.91 8.41 -15.83
C GLU A 354 -12.10 8.50 -14.53
N PHE A 355 -10.87 8.00 -14.53
CA PHE A 355 -9.94 8.24 -13.42
C PHE A 355 -9.69 9.74 -13.23
N LYS A 356 -9.65 10.17 -11.96
CA LYS A 356 -9.21 11.51 -11.60
C LYS A 356 -7.78 11.77 -12.12
N PRO A 357 -7.45 13.00 -12.57
CA PRO A 357 -6.13 13.30 -13.13
C PRO A 357 -4.97 12.94 -12.20
N GLU A 358 -5.14 13.16 -10.89
CA GLU A 358 -4.15 12.89 -9.85
C GLU A 358 -3.90 11.38 -9.72
N VAL A 359 -4.98 10.58 -9.79
CA VAL A 359 -4.95 9.12 -9.72
C VAL A 359 -4.29 8.53 -10.97
N ARG A 360 -4.58 9.07 -12.16
CA ARG A 360 -3.88 8.67 -13.41
C ARG A 360 -2.38 8.91 -13.32
N LYS A 361 -1.96 10.05 -12.76
CA LYS A 361 -0.53 10.40 -12.58
C LYS A 361 0.14 9.56 -11.49
N ALA A 362 -0.59 9.19 -10.44
CA ALA A 362 -0.10 8.34 -9.35
C ALA A 362 -0.03 6.85 -9.73
N GLY A 363 -0.68 6.42 -10.81
CA GLY A 363 -0.73 5.03 -11.26
C GLY A 363 -1.84 4.19 -10.62
N GLY A 364 -2.75 4.80 -9.87
CA GLY A 364 -3.87 4.12 -9.19
C GLY A 364 -4.19 4.71 -7.82
N VAL A 365 -5.21 4.14 -7.16
CA VAL A 365 -5.54 4.39 -5.74
C VAL A 365 -4.96 3.24 -4.92
N TYR A 366 -4.20 3.56 -3.88
CA TYR A 366 -3.46 2.57 -3.10
C TYR A 366 -4.02 2.48 -1.68
N TYR A 367 -4.61 1.33 -1.36
CA TYR A 367 -5.15 1.06 -0.03
C TYR A 367 -4.02 0.76 0.96
N THR A 368 -4.17 1.20 2.20
CA THR A 368 -3.26 0.82 3.28
C THR A 368 -3.62 -0.59 3.77
N PRO A 369 -2.70 -1.57 3.71
CA PRO A 369 -2.97 -2.91 4.21
C PRO A 369 -3.34 -2.91 5.71
N THR A 370 -4.23 -3.82 6.11
CA THR A 370 -4.73 -3.91 7.51
C THR A 370 -3.61 -4.03 8.53
N TYR A 371 -2.58 -4.83 8.26
CA TYR A 371 -1.44 -4.99 9.17
C TYR A 371 -0.65 -3.67 9.41
N ILE A 372 -0.65 -2.75 8.45
CA ILE A 372 -0.06 -1.40 8.61
C ILE A 372 -0.97 -0.54 9.49
N VAL A 373 -2.29 -0.58 9.23
CA VAL A 373 -3.29 0.16 10.01
C VAL A 373 -3.24 -0.27 11.48
N ASP A 374 -3.28 -1.58 11.74
CA ASP A 374 -3.24 -2.15 13.07
C ASP A 374 -1.96 -1.76 13.83
N TYR A 375 -0.81 -1.84 13.15
CA TYR A 375 0.47 -1.44 13.72
C TYR A 375 0.48 0.05 14.11
N ILE A 376 0.07 0.95 13.20
CA ILE A 376 0.02 2.40 13.46
C ILE A 376 -0.95 2.72 14.59
N VAL A 377 -2.14 2.11 14.62
CA VAL A 377 -3.14 2.29 15.69
C VAL A 377 -2.58 1.84 17.03
N LYS A 378 -1.90 0.69 17.07
CA LYS A 378 -1.29 0.16 18.30
C LYS A 378 -0.15 1.06 18.81
N GLU A 379 0.73 1.53 17.93
CA GLU A 379 1.86 2.39 18.28
C GLU A 379 1.46 3.85 18.60
N THR A 380 0.19 4.21 18.40
CA THR A 380 -0.38 5.52 18.75
C THR A 380 -1.45 5.38 19.86
N VAL A 381 -2.66 4.98 19.50
CA VAL A 381 -3.82 4.79 20.39
C VAL A 381 -3.50 3.76 21.47
N GLY A 382 -2.88 2.63 21.10
CA GLY A 382 -2.48 1.59 22.05
C GLY A 382 -1.51 2.07 23.13
N LYS A 383 -0.60 3.00 22.80
CA LYS A 383 0.27 3.64 23.81
C LYS A 383 -0.50 4.61 24.70
N LEU A 384 -1.42 5.39 24.14
CA LEU A 384 -2.20 6.38 24.89
C LEU A 384 -3.16 5.76 25.91
N ILE A 385 -3.71 4.58 25.64
CA ILE A 385 -4.68 3.93 26.55
C ILE A 385 -4.02 3.18 27.72
N LYS A 386 -2.69 2.98 27.71
CA LYS A 386 -1.97 2.31 28.80
C LYS A 386 -2.23 3.02 30.14
N GLY A 387 -2.63 2.25 31.15
CA GLY A 387 -2.95 2.76 32.49
C GLY A 387 -4.27 3.54 32.62
N LYS A 388 -5.03 3.75 31.54
CA LYS A 388 -6.33 4.45 31.59
C LYS A 388 -7.48 3.49 31.92
N ARG A 389 -8.53 4.04 32.55
CA ARG A 389 -9.79 3.32 32.85
C ARG A 389 -10.79 3.43 31.71
N PRO A 390 -11.63 2.40 31.46
CA PRO A 390 -12.71 2.46 30.50
C PRO A 390 -13.92 3.24 31.09
N GLY A 391 -15.03 3.30 30.37
CA GLY A 391 -16.27 3.92 30.82
C GLY A 391 -16.44 5.37 30.39
N PRO A 392 -17.66 5.92 30.53
CA PRO A 392 -17.95 7.33 30.23
C PRO A 392 -17.07 8.32 31.01
N ARG A 393 -16.71 7.98 32.26
CA ARG A 393 -15.84 8.76 33.14
C ARG A 393 -14.36 8.31 33.09
N GLY A 394 -14.04 7.35 32.22
CA GLY A 394 -12.71 6.80 32.05
C GLY A 394 -11.72 7.79 31.46
N GLY A 395 -10.44 7.46 31.52
CA GLY A 395 -9.40 8.28 30.88
C GLY A 395 -9.44 8.20 29.36
N VAL A 396 -9.94 7.09 28.81
CA VAL A 396 -10.01 6.84 27.37
C VAL A 396 -11.12 7.65 26.68
N SER A 397 -12.23 7.93 27.37
CA SER A 397 -13.35 8.71 26.81
C SER A 397 -12.98 10.17 26.47
N LYS A 398 -11.82 10.65 26.92
CA LYS A 398 -11.31 12.01 26.67
C LYS A 398 -10.35 12.10 25.48
N LEU A 399 -9.87 10.97 24.96
CA LEU A 399 -8.87 10.94 23.89
C LEU A 399 -9.49 11.40 22.57
N LYS A 400 -8.80 12.27 21.82
CA LYS A 400 -9.20 12.72 20.48
C LYS A 400 -8.23 12.16 19.44
N ILE A 401 -8.72 11.31 18.55
CA ILE A 401 -7.95 10.63 17.50
C ILE A 401 -8.36 11.21 16.16
N LEU A 402 -7.40 11.69 15.39
CA LEU A 402 -7.61 12.36 14.10
C LEU A 402 -6.92 11.62 12.96
N ASP A 403 -7.61 11.53 11.83
CA ASP A 403 -7.01 11.37 10.50
C ASP A 403 -7.35 12.58 9.62
N PRO A 404 -6.38 13.45 9.27
CA PRO A 404 -6.63 14.68 8.53
C PRO A 404 -6.64 14.48 7.00
N ALA A 405 -6.53 13.26 6.49
CA ALA A 405 -6.76 12.91 5.09
C ALA A 405 -7.41 11.53 5.06
N CYS A 406 -8.60 11.43 5.67
CA CYS A 406 -9.15 10.15 6.10
C CYS A 406 -9.62 9.23 4.98
N GLY A 407 -9.82 9.73 3.75
CA GLY A 407 -10.20 8.92 2.61
C GLY A 407 -11.47 8.11 2.89
N SER A 408 -11.39 6.78 2.76
CA SER A 408 -12.48 5.85 3.08
C SER A 408 -12.70 5.62 4.58
N GLY A 409 -11.82 6.13 5.43
CA GLY A 409 -11.87 6.01 6.88
C GLY A 409 -11.17 4.77 7.43
N SER A 410 -10.32 4.09 6.64
CA SER A 410 -9.65 2.84 7.05
C SER A 410 -8.92 2.93 8.40
N PHE A 411 -8.18 4.01 8.63
CA PHE A 411 -7.49 4.27 9.90
C PHE A 411 -8.44 4.59 11.06
N LEU A 412 -9.50 5.34 10.78
CA LEU A 412 -10.53 5.68 11.77
C LEU A 412 -11.34 4.45 12.19
N LEU A 413 -11.64 3.55 11.24
CA LEU A 413 -12.26 2.25 11.49
C LEU A 413 -11.34 1.36 12.32
N GLY A 414 -10.05 1.29 11.99
CA GLY A 414 -9.06 0.54 12.76
C GLY A 414 -8.96 1.05 14.20
N ALA A 415 -8.82 2.37 14.39
CA ALA A 415 -8.79 2.99 15.70
C ALA A 415 -10.10 2.76 16.49
N TYR A 416 -11.25 2.86 15.82
CA TYR A 416 -12.55 2.62 16.44
C TYR A 416 -12.70 1.16 16.89
N GLN A 417 -12.40 0.20 16.02
CA GLN A 417 -12.44 -1.24 16.34
C GLN A 417 -11.52 -1.55 17.52
N TYR A 418 -10.30 -1.03 17.50
CA TYR A 418 -9.34 -1.22 18.59
C TYR A 418 -9.87 -0.71 19.94
N LEU A 419 -10.54 0.44 19.95
CA LEU A 419 -11.19 0.97 21.16
C LEU A 419 -12.40 0.13 21.60
N LEU A 420 -13.22 -0.37 20.67
CA LEU A 420 -14.36 -1.24 20.98
C LEU A 420 -13.89 -2.52 21.68
N ASP A 421 -12.91 -3.21 21.10
CA ASP A 421 -12.36 -4.44 21.66
C ASP A 421 -11.74 -4.18 23.04
N TRP A 422 -10.92 -3.13 23.16
CA TRP A 422 -10.30 -2.78 24.44
C TRP A 422 -11.33 -2.45 25.53
N HIS A 423 -12.39 -1.69 25.19
CA HIS A 423 -13.45 -1.36 26.15
C HIS A 423 -14.21 -2.61 26.60
N ARG A 424 -14.62 -3.47 25.66
CA ARG A 424 -15.28 -4.74 25.96
C ARG A 424 -14.42 -5.57 26.90
N ASP A 425 -13.17 -5.81 26.53
CA ASP A 425 -12.27 -6.70 27.29
C ASP A 425 -11.99 -6.16 28.69
N LYS A 426 -11.87 -4.82 28.84
CA LYS A 426 -11.73 -4.20 30.16
C LYS A 426 -12.99 -4.31 31.00
N TYR A 427 -14.18 -4.09 30.45
CA TYR A 427 -15.43 -4.23 31.21
C TYR A 427 -15.65 -5.66 31.70
N VAL A 428 -15.40 -6.64 30.82
CA VAL A 428 -15.50 -8.07 31.13
C VAL A 428 -14.47 -8.47 32.20
N LYS A 429 -13.23 -8.00 32.09
CA LYS A 429 -12.18 -8.31 33.07
C LYS A 429 -12.40 -7.68 34.44
N GLU A 430 -13.01 -6.50 34.52
CA GLU A 430 -13.28 -5.83 35.80
C GLU A 430 -14.45 -6.45 36.56
N ASN A 431 -15.66 -6.36 35.99
CA ASN A 431 -16.89 -6.97 36.51
C ASN A 431 -18.02 -6.71 35.50
N PRO A 432 -18.42 -7.68 34.67
CA PRO A 432 -19.37 -7.45 33.59
C PRO A 432 -20.77 -7.07 34.10
N LEU A 433 -21.22 -7.65 35.21
CA LEU A 433 -22.53 -7.35 35.81
C LEU A 433 -22.66 -5.90 36.28
N LYS A 434 -21.56 -5.29 36.72
CA LYS A 434 -21.51 -3.87 37.09
C LYS A 434 -21.77 -2.97 35.88
N TRP A 435 -21.23 -3.35 34.72
CA TRP A 435 -21.33 -2.58 33.48
C TRP A 435 -22.60 -2.91 32.68
N ALA A 436 -23.30 -3.99 33.03
CA ALA A 436 -24.56 -4.41 32.43
C ALA A 436 -25.82 -3.93 33.18
N LYS A 437 -25.67 -3.39 34.38
CA LYS A 437 -26.77 -2.90 35.23
C LYS A 437 -26.69 -1.38 35.41
N GLY A 438 -27.82 -0.72 35.66
CA GLY A 438 -27.92 0.71 35.93
C GLY A 438 -28.59 1.52 34.82
N LYS A 439 -28.60 2.85 34.95
CA LYS A 439 -29.34 3.76 34.06
C LYS A 439 -28.79 3.77 32.61
N ASN A 440 -27.47 3.62 32.45
CA ASN A 440 -26.78 3.63 31.16
C ASN A 440 -25.83 2.41 31.07
N PRO A 441 -26.34 1.20 30.79
CA PRO A 441 -25.50 0.01 30.68
C PRO A 441 -24.52 0.12 29.50
N CYS A 442 -23.28 -0.28 29.74
CA CYS A 442 -22.21 -0.32 28.73
C CYS A 442 -22.07 -1.73 28.12
N LEU A 443 -22.54 -2.75 28.82
CA LEU A 443 -22.56 -4.14 28.38
C LEU A 443 -23.98 -4.70 28.37
N TYR A 444 -24.21 -5.70 27.52
CA TYR A 444 -25.33 -6.62 27.64
C TYR A 444 -24.85 -8.05 27.39
N GLN A 445 -25.61 -9.02 27.89
CA GLN A 445 -25.31 -10.44 27.76
C GLN A 445 -26.22 -11.01 26.67
N LYS A 446 -25.63 -11.53 25.58
CA LYS A 446 -26.40 -12.12 24.47
C LYS A 446 -26.78 -13.57 24.73
N SER A 447 -25.81 -14.40 25.15
CA SER A 447 -26.02 -15.79 25.56
C SER A 447 -24.81 -16.30 26.37
N GLY A 448 -25.02 -17.08 27.42
CA GLY A 448 -23.91 -17.55 28.28
C GLY A 448 -22.98 -16.41 28.69
N ASP A 449 -21.66 -16.57 28.57
CA ASP A 449 -20.68 -15.51 28.83
C ASP A 449 -20.44 -14.56 27.62
N ASP A 450 -21.30 -14.51 26.60
CA ASP A 450 -21.22 -13.55 25.49
C ASP A 450 -21.56 -12.12 25.95
N TRP A 451 -20.54 -11.36 26.33
CA TRP A 451 -20.67 -9.95 26.69
C TRP A 451 -20.38 -9.03 25.51
N ARG A 452 -21.37 -8.22 25.14
CA ARG A 452 -21.26 -7.25 24.04
C ARG A 452 -21.43 -5.84 24.54
N LEU A 453 -20.77 -4.90 23.87
CA LEU A 453 -20.99 -3.47 24.11
C LEU A 453 -22.39 -3.08 23.65
N THR A 454 -23.10 -2.30 24.46
CA THR A 454 -24.38 -1.72 24.05
C THR A 454 -24.20 -0.73 22.91
N THR A 455 -25.23 -0.56 22.08
CA THR A 455 -25.23 0.43 20.99
C THR A 455 -24.92 1.85 21.49
N ASP A 456 -25.41 2.22 22.67
CA ASP A 456 -25.14 3.54 23.26
C ASP A 456 -23.67 3.72 23.64
N GLU A 457 -23.03 2.66 24.13
CA GLU A 457 -21.60 2.68 24.43
C GLU A 457 -20.75 2.74 23.16
N ARG A 458 -21.15 1.99 22.12
CA ARG A 458 -20.53 2.06 20.78
C ARG A 458 -20.62 3.46 20.19
N LYS A 459 -21.80 4.09 20.25
CA LYS A 459 -22.03 5.50 19.83
C LYS A 459 -21.17 6.46 20.64
N ARG A 460 -21.12 6.29 21.96
CA ARG A 460 -20.33 7.15 22.85
C ARG A 460 -18.85 7.10 22.53
N ILE A 461 -18.28 5.91 22.29
CA ILE A 461 -16.87 5.75 21.91
C ILE A 461 -16.63 6.44 20.56
N LEU A 462 -17.48 6.19 19.56
CA LEU A 462 -17.35 6.80 18.24
C LEU A 462 -17.33 8.34 18.31
N LEU A 463 -18.38 8.93 18.90
CA LEU A 463 -18.57 10.38 18.96
C LEU A 463 -17.50 11.10 19.78
N ASN A 464 -16.96 10.46 20.82
CA ASN A 464 -15.97 11.11 21.67
C ASN A 464 -14.54 10.98 21.15
N ASN A 465 -14.23 9.93 20.41
CA ASN A 465 -12.84 9.55 20.16
C ASN A 465 -12.41 9.72 18.71
N ILE A 466 -13.30 9.59 17.73
CA ILE A 466 -12.93 9.45 16.32
C ILE A 466 -13.25 10.73 15.55
N TYR A 467 -12.24 11.29 14.89
CA TYR A 467 -12.33 12.52 14.12
C TYR A 467 -11.61 12.38 12.79
N GLY A 468 -12.14 13.00 11.74
CA GLY A 468 -11.59 12.90 10.40
C GLY A 468 -11.80 14.16 9.58
N VAL A 469 -10.86 14.46 8.69
CA VAL A 469 -11.01 15.50 7.66
C VAL A 469 -10.57 14.92 6.33
N ASP A 470 -11.33 15.21 5.29
CA ASP A 470 -10.90 14.96 3.90
C ASP A 470 -11.35 16.10 3.00
N ILE A 471 -10.56 16.39 1.96
CA ILE A 471 -10.89 17.44 0.98
C ILE A 471 -12.01 17.01 0.05
N ASP A 472 -12.18 15.69 -0.18
CA ASP A 472 -13.23 15.13 -1.00
C ASP A 472 -14.47 14.82 -0.16
N HIS A 473 -15.56 15.54 -0.47
CA HIS A 473 -16.86 15.31 0.16
C HIS A 473 -17.34 13.85 0.03
N GLN A 474 -17.04 13.17 -1.08
CA GLN A 474 -17.42 11.77 -1.24
C GLN A 474 -16.67 10.86 -0.26
N ALA A 475 -15.40 11.14 0.01
CA ALA A 475 -14.58 10.42 0.98
C ALA A 475 -15.14 10.57 2.41
N VAL A 476 -15.53 11.79 2.76
CA VAL A 476 -16.22 12.11 4.03
C VAL A 476 -17.49 11.28 4.21
N GLU A 477 -18.35 11.23 3.19
CA GLU A 477 -19.62 10.48 3.27
C GLU A 477 -19.39 8.96 3.37
N VAL A 478 -18.43 8.42 2.63
CA VAL A 478 -18.02 7.01 2.72
C VAL A 478 -17.49 6.67 4.11
N THR A 479 -16.64 7.54 4.68
CA THR A 479 -16.09 7.38 6.03
C THR A 479 -17.22 7.34 7.06
N LYS A 480 -18.16 8.30 6.98
CA LYS A 480 -19.35 8.33 7.85
C LYS A 480 -20.16 7.05 7.72
N LEU A 481 -20.51 6.64 6.49
CA LEU A 481 -21.26 5.41 6.22
C LEU A 481 -20.57 4.18 6.85
N SER A 482 -19.26 4.04 6.64
CA SER A 482 -18.50 2.90 7.14
C SER A 482 -18.48 2.84 8.67
N LEU A 483 -18.30 3.98 9.34
CA LEU A 483 -18.35 4.08 10.81
C LEU A 483 -19.75 3.78 11.35
N LEU A 484 -20.81 4.26 10.69
CA LEU A 484 -22.19 3.99 11.09
C LEU A 484 -22.58 2.52 10.91
N LEU A 485 -22.19 1.90 9.81
CA LEU A 485 -22.37 0.46 9.59
C LEU A 485 -21.59 -0.37 10.62
N LYS A 486 -20.44 0.15 11.06
CA LYS A 486 -19.69 -0.46 12.15
C LYS A 486 -20.44 -0.38 13.47
N VAL A 487 -21.10 0.74 13.79
CA VAL A 487 -21.94 0.85 15.00
C VAL A 487 -23.04 -0.22 15.02
N LEU A 488 -23.71 -0.47 13.89
CA LEU A 488 -24.81 -1.46 13.76
C LEU A 488 -24.36 -2.93 13.71
N GLU A 489 -23.05 -3.19 13.71
CA GLU A 489 -22.56 -4.56 13.63
C GLU A 489 -22.92 -5.36 14.89
N GLY A 490 -23.70 -6.43 14.69
CA GLY A 490 -24.15 -7.33 15.76
C GLY A 490 -25.51 -7.02 16.36
N GLU A 491 -26.22 -5.99 15.85
CA GLU A 491 -27.57 -5.58 16.26
C GLU A 491 -28.67 -6.24 15.41
N ASP A 492 -29.86 -6.40 16.00
CA ASP A 492 -31.07 -6.95 15.36
C ASP A 492 -32.30 -6.03 15.52
N GLU A 493 -33.41 -6.37 14.86
CA GLU A 493 -34.65 -5.58 14.86
C GLU A 493 -35.21 -5.36 16.27
N GLU A 494 -35.20 -6.39 17.13
CA GLU A 494 -35.75 -6.32 18.49
C GLU A 494 -34.97 -5.32 19.36
N THR A 495 -33.63 -5.34 19.28
CA THR A 495 -32.76 -4.43 20.02
C THR A 495 -32.96 -2.99 19.60
N ILE A 496 -33.09 -2.75 18.30
CA ILE A 496 -33.30 -1.40 17.72
C ILE A 496 -34.69 -0.87 18.05
N GLN A 497 -35.73 -1.70 17.94
CA GLN A 497 -37.11 -1.31 18.22
C GLN A 497 -37.29 -0.97 19.70
N ARG A 498 -36.65 -1.72 20.61
CA ARG A 498 -36.62 -1.43 22.04
C ARG A 498 -35.97 -0.08 22.37
N GLN A 499 -34.89 0.30 21.68
CA GLN A 499 -34.29 1.64 21.84
C GLN A 499 -35.23 2.76 21.37
N LEU A 500 -35.85 2.59 20.19
CA LEU A 500 -36.77 3.57 19.60
C LEU A 500 -38.02 3.78 20.48
N SER A 501 -38.62 2.71 20.99
CA SER A 501 -39.86 2.77 21.76
C SER A 501 -39.67 3.29 23.19
N LEU A 502 -38.55 2.97 23.85
CA LEU A 502 -38.31 3.34 25.26
C LEU A 502 -37.67 4.71 25.43
N PHE A 503 -36.87 5.18 24.46
CA PHE A 503 -36.06 6.39 24.61
C PHE A 503 -36.30 7.47 23.55
N GLN A 504 -37.15 7.21 22.54
CA GLN A 504 -37.38 8.11 21.40
C GLN A 504 -36.09 8.56 20.69
N GLN A 505 -35.03 7.76 20.76
CA GLN A 505 -33.73 8.05 20.15
C GLN A 505 -33.53 7.20 18.89
N ARG A 506 -33.02 7.83 17.83
CA ARG A 506 -32.67 7.14 16.58
C ARG A 506 -31.52 6.15 16.80
N ALA A 507 -31.47 5.11 15.97
CA ALA A 507 -30.53 4.00 16.15
C ALA A 507 -29.05 4.35 15.88
N LEU A 508 -28.77 5.48 15.21
CA LEU A 508 -27.42 5.92 14.83
C LEU A 508 -27.10 7.32 15.39
N PRO A 509 -25.81 7.71 15.47
CA PRO A 509 -25.40 9.07 15.81
C PRO A 509 -25.18 9.95 14.56
N ASP A 510 -25.26 11.27 14.72
CA ASP A 510 -24.80 12.22 13.70
C ASP A 510 -23.28 12.40 13.79
N LEU A 511 -22.58 12.31 12.65
CA LEU A 511 -21.12 12.41 12.55
C LEU A 511 -20.64 13.74 11.93
N GLY A 512 -21.52 14.71 11.67
CA GLY A 512 -21.13 16.01 11.08
C GLY A 512 -20.09 16.79 11.89
N ASN A 513 -20.07 16.62 13.22
CA ASN A 513 -19.06 17.24 14.09
C ASN A 513 -17.78 16.41 14.25
N ASN A 514 -17.76 15.18 13.75
CA ASN A 514 -16.63 14.25 13.86
C ASN A 514 -15.86 14.16 12.54
N ILE A 515 -16.57 14.02 11.43
CA ILE A 515 -15.98 13.85 10.09
C ILE A 515 -16.37 15.04 9.22
N LYS A 516 -15.39 15.87 8.85
CA LYS A 516 -15.59 17.15 8.16
C LYS A 516 -14.96 17.18 6.77
N CYS A 517 -15.53 17.99 5.89
CA CYS A 517 -15.03 18.21 4.54
C CYS A 517 -14.19 19.49 4.51
N GLY A 518 -12.96 19.40 4.00
CA GLY A 518 -12.06 20.55 3.92
C GLY A 518 -10.60 20.19 3.66
N ASN A 519 -9.83 21.19 3.26
CA ASN A 519 -8.42 21.09 2.99
C ASN A 519 -7.59 21.30 4.26
N SER A 520 -7.15 20.19 4.84
CA SER A 520 -6.35 20.15 6.06
C SER A 520 -5.09 21.03 6.08
N LEU A 521 -4.55 21.41 4.91
CA LEU A 521 -3.33 22.21 4.79
C LEU A 521 -3.57 23.70 4.49
N ILE A 522 -4.75 24.08 4.02
CA ILE A 522 -5.06 25.45 3.55
C ILE A 522 -6.20 26.04 4.38
N GLY A 523 -5.93 27.13 5.09
CA GLY A 523 -6.93 27.91 5.83
C GLY A 523 -7.60 28.99 4.98
N SER A 524 -8.62 29.65 5.54
CA SER A 524 -9.32 30.75 4.84
C SER A 524 -8.44 31.96 4.56
N ASP A 525 -7.34 32.10 5.32
CA ASP A 525 -6.26 33.07 5.11
C ASP A 525 -5.58 32.94 3.73
N PHE A 526 -5.81 31.84 3.02
CA PHE A 526 -5.43 31.68 1.61
C PHE A 526 -6.05 32.76 0.71
N TYR A 527 -7.26 33.23 1.03
CA TYR A 527 -8.02 34.17 0.21
C TYR A 527 -7.78 35.65 0.54
N ASP A 528 -6.92 35.95 1.52
CA ASP A 528 -6.70 37.31 2.02
C ASP A 528 -6.29 38.27 0.89
N GLY A 529 -7.15 39.26 0.62
CA GLY A 529 -6.97 40.26 -0.43
C GLY A 529 -7.16 39.76 -1.86
N GLN A 530 -7.61 38.50 -2.06
CA GLN A 530 -7.70 37.84 -3.37
C GLN A 530 -9.01 37.06 -3.60
N LEU A 531 -9.97 37.09 -2.67
CA LEU A 531 -11.21 36.31 -2.76
C LEU A 531 -11.97 36.48 -4.09
N ASN A 532 -12.03 37.70 -4.63
CA ASN A 532 -12.73 38.01 -5.89
C ASN A 532 -11.99 37.54 -7.15
N LEU A 533 -10.79 36.95 -7.02
CA LEU A 533 -9.99 36.45 -8.15
C LEU A 533 -10.26 34.97 -8.47
N PHE A 534 -10.94 34.25 -7.57
CA PHE A 534 -11.25 32.84 -7.73
C PHE A 534 -12.70 32.67 -8.19
N ASP A 535 -12.91 31.77 -9.14
CA ASP A 535 -14.26 31.34 -9.50
C ASP A 535 -14.78 30.23 -8.55
N ASP A 536 -16.07 29.90 -8.67
CA ASP A 536 -16.72 28.87 -7.83
C ASP A 536 -16.08 27.48 -7.98
N GLU A 537 -15.46 27.19 -9.13
CA GLU A 537 -14.75 25.92 -9.37
C GLU A 537 -13.41 25.90 -8.62
N GLU A 538 -12.67 27.02 -8.62
CA GLU A 538 -11.42 27.17 -7.89
C GLU A 538 -11.63 27.17 -6.39
N MET A 539 -12.63 27.90 -5.89
CA MET A 539 -13.00 27.90 -4.48
C MET A 539 -13.36 26.49 -3.99
N TYR A 540 -14.14 25.74 -4.78
CA TYR A 540 -14.49 24.36 -4.48
C TYR A 540 -13.27 23.43 -4.47
N ARG A 541 -12.30 23.64 -5.36
CA ARG A 541 -11.06 22.85 -5.43
C ARG A 541 -10.13 23.13 -4.25
N ILE A 542 -10.04 24.39 -3.82
CA ILE A 542 -9.19 24.79 -2.69
C ILE A 542 -9.78 24.29 -1.37
N ASN A 543 -11.10 24.46 -1.20
CA ASN A 543 -11.89 23.99 -0.06
C ASN A 543 -11.23 24.28 1.30
N ALA A 544 -10.91 25.56 1.57
CA ALA A 544 -10.17 25.96 2.76
C ALA A 544 -10.82 25.47 4.08
N PHE A 545 -10.00 25.13 5.06
CA PHE A 545 -10.43 24.56 6.33
C PHE A 545 -9.69 25.14 7.54
N ASP A 546 -10.43 25.78 8.44
CA ASP A 546 -9.87 26.40 9.64
C ASP A 546 -10.09 25.54 10.89
N TRP A 547 -9.00 24.94 11.38
CA TRP A 547 -9.02 24.01 12.51
C TRP A 547 -9.62 24.58 13.79
N GLU A 548 -9.36 25.86 14.09
CA GLU A 548 -9.88 26.54 15.29
C GLU A 548 -11.39 26.80 15.20
N THR A 549 -11.92 27.05 14.01
CA THR A 549 -13.36 27.26 13.76
C THR A 549 -14.09 25.93 13.74
N GLU A 550 -13.49 24.92 13.13
CA GLU A 550 -14.13 23.64 12.87
C GLU A 550 -14.03 22.67 14.07
N PHE A 551 -12.96 22.75 14.88
CA PHE A 551 -12.81 21.94 16.08
C PHE A 551 -12.47 22.77 17.33
N PRO A 552 -13.30 23.77 17.69
CA PRO A 552 -12.96 24.79 18.67
C PRO A 552 -12.62 24.21 20.04
N ASP A 553 -13.43 23.26 20.54
CA ASP A 553 -13.20 22.64 21.84
C ASP A 553 -11.92 21.79 21.87
N ILE A 554 -11.57 21.14 20.77
CA ILE A 554 -10.39 20.28 20.69
C ILE A 554 -9.13 21.15 20.64
N MET A 555 -9.15 22.18 19.77
CA MET A 555 -8.02 23.09 19.61
C MET A 555 -7.78 23.94 20.86
N LYS A 556 -8.83 24.43 21.51
CA LYS A 556 -8.74 25.11 22.83
C LYS A 556 -8.13 24.22 23.92
N ASN A 557 -8.32 22.90 23.82
CA ASN A 557 -7.72 21.91 24.73
C ASN A 557 -6.34 21.41 24.26
N GLY A 558 -5.67 22.17 23.37
CA GLY A 558 -4.30 21.93 22.93
C GLY A 558 -4.16 21.03 21.71
N GLY A 559 -5.25 20.64 21.04
CA GLY A 559 -5.23 19.82 19.83
C GLY A 559 -5.72 18.39 20.05
N PHE A 560 -5.16 17.42 19.32
CA PHE A 560 -5.56 16.00 19.34
C PHE A 560 -4.59 15.13 20.15
N ASP A 561 -5.07 14.04 20.73
CA ASP A 561 -4.22 13.10 21.48
C ASP A 561 -3.45 12.15 20.54
N ALA A 562 -4.05 11.78 19.41
CA ALA A 562 -3.40 11.03 18.34
C ALA A 562 -3.71 11.61 16.96
N VAL A 563 -2.72 11.62 16.07
CA VAL A 563 -2.88 11.92 14.64
C VAL A 563 -2.28 10.77 13.84
N LEU A 564 -3.09 10.11 13.02
CA LEU A 564 -2.70 8.91 12.29
C LEU A 564 -3.30 8.90 10.89
N GLY A 565 -2.71 8.17 9.94
CA GLY A 565 -3.22 8.19 8.56
C GLY A 565 -2.20 7.82 7.48
N ASN A 566 -2.67 7.91 6.24
CA ASN A 566 -1.88 7.75 5.01
C ASN A 566 -2.11 8.98 4.11
N PRO A 567 -1.30 10.04 4.22
CA PRO A 567 -1.52 11.28 3.49
C PRO A 567 -1.28 11.11 1.98
N PRO A 568 -1.79 12.03 1.14
CA PRO A 568 -1.69 11.95 -0.32
C PRO A 568 -0.25 12.10 -0.86
N TYR A 569 0.09 11.28 -1.87
CA TYR A 569 1.41 11.23 -2.53
C TYR A 569 1.44 12.11 -3.79
N VAL A 570 1.15 13.40 -3.62
CA VAL A 570 1.11 14.36 -4.74
C VAL A 570 2.48 15.01 -4.93
N ARG A 571 3.01 14.93 -6.16
CA ARG A 571 4.27 15.59 -6.53
C ARG A 571 4.08 17.08 -6.78
N GLN A 572 5.18 17.82 -6.71
CA GLN A 572 5.23 19.28 -6.88
C GLN A 572 4.50 19.84 -8.12
N GLU A 573 4.40 19.09 -9.22
CA GLU A 573 3.69 19.52 -10.43
C GLU A 573 2.19 19.73 -10.20
N GLY A 574 1.61 19.03 -9.21
CA GLY A 574 0.21 19.16 -8.81
C GLY A 574 -0.04 20.23 -7.74
N LEU A 575 0.99 20.92 -7.25
CA LEU A 575 0.91 21.88 -6.14
C LEU A 575 1.10 23.34 -6.57
N LYS A 576 1.15 23.63 -7.87
CA LYS A 576 1.58 24.93 -8.41
C LYS A 576 0.86 26.12 -7.77
N ASP A 577 -0.45 26.04 -7.64
CA ASP A 577 -1.29 27.16 -7.21
C ASP A 577 -1.20 27.42 -5.70
N SER A 578 -0.73 26.44 -4.92
CA SER A 578 -0.60 26.55 -3.46
C SER A 578 0.84 26.79 -2.99
N LYS A 579 1.83 26.82 -3.89
CA LYS A 579 3.26 26.93 -3.51
C LYS A 579 3.56 28.18 -2.68
N ALA A 580 3.05 29.34 -3.11
CA ALA A 580 3.28 30.60 -2.43
C ALA A 580 2.67 30.62 -1.02
N TYR A 581 1.52 29.96 -0.84
CA TYR A 581 0.91 29.78 0.48
C TYR A 581 1.75 28.83 1.35
N PHE A 582 2.17 27.68 0.80
CA PHE A 582 2.98 26.71 1.55
C PHE A 582 4.35 27.26 1.97
N GLU A 583 4.97 28.08 1.14
CA GLU A 583 6.23 28.77 1.45
C GLU A 583 6.12 29.66 2.69
N LYS A 584 4.99 30.36 2.84
CA LYS A 584 4.74 31.22 3.99
C LYS A 584 4.34 30.42 5.24
N ARG A 585 3.64 29.29 5.06
CA ARG A 585 2.94 28.61 6.16
C ARG A 585 3.71 27.46 6.79
N PHE A 586 4.62 26.82 6.05
CA PHE A 586 5.29 25.58 6.48
C PHE A 586 6.80 25.75 6.57
N SER A 587 7.34 25.40 7.74
CA SER A 587 8.78 25.40 8.03
C SER A 587 9.53 24.40 7.16
N VAL A 588 8.86 23.31 6.77
CA VAL A 588 9.42 22.23 5.95
C VAL A 588 9.33 22.50 4.44
N TYR A 589 8.96 23.71 4.02
CA TYR A 589 8.75 24.03 2.62
C TYR A 589 9.99 23.84 1.74
N HIS A 590 9.74 23.26 0.57
CA HIS A 590 10.66 23.24 -0.56
C HIS A 590 9.84 23.16 -1.85
N GLY A 591 10.19 23.94 -2.88
CA GLY A 591 9.41 24.02 -4.14
C GLY A 591 9.28 22.71 -4.96
N PHE A 592 9.98 21.65 -4.53
CA PHE A 592 9.96 20.29 -5.11
C PHE A 592 9.51 19.21 -4.10
N ALA A 593 9.04 19.61 -2.91
CA ALA A 593 8.56 18.67 -1.93
C ALA A 593 7.26 18.00 -2.38
N ASP A 594 7.12 16.73 -2.02
CA ASP A 594 5.86 16.00 -2.13
C ASP A 594 4.90 16.46 -1.02
N LEU A 595 3.59 16.42 -1.29
CA LEU A 595 2.54 16.98 -0.43
C LEU A 595 2.54 16.41 1.00
N TYR A 596 2.89 15.13 1.17
CA TYR A 596 2.96 14.49 2.48
C TYR A 596 3.95 15.17 3.44
N SER A 597 4.97 15.90 2.95
CA SER A 597 5.90 16.63 3.81
C SER A 597 5.18 17.69 4.65
N TYR A 598 4.23 18.40 4.05
CA TYR A 598 3.41 19.42 4.72
C TYR A 598 2.40 18.79 5.68
N PHE A 599 1.85 17.63 5.32
CA PHE A 599 0.99 16.84 6.21
C PHE A 599 1.73 16.34 7.45
N ILE A 600 3.02 16.01 7.37
CA ILE A 600 3.82 15.64 8.55
C ILE A 600 3.92 16.81 9.52
N GLU A 601 4.35 18.00 9.05
CA GLU A 601 4.42 19.19 9.91
C GLU A 601 3.04 19.55 10.48
N LYS A 602 2.00 19.54 9.63
CA LYS A 602 0.63 19.84 10.04
C LYS A 602 0.14 18.86 11.10
N GLY A 603 0.27 17.55 10.88
CA GLY A 603 -0.22 16.52 11.80
C GLY A 603 0.43 16.60 13.18
N VAL A 604 1.74 16.82 13.25
CA VAL A 604 2.44 17.02 14.54
C VAL A 604 2.04 18.36 15.19
N SER A 605 1.81 19.41 14.40
CA SER A 605 1.35 20.70 14.93
C SER A 605 -0.01 20.58 15.63
N LEU A 606 -0.89 19.70 15.14
CA LEU A 606 -2.24 19.47 15.67
C LEU A 606 -2.26 18.61 16.95
N LEU A 607 -1.14 18.02 17.37
CA LEU A 607 -1.09 17.22 18.59
C LEU A 607 -1.10 18.05 19.87
N LYS A 608 -1.69 17.50 20.94
CA LYS A 608 -1.44 17.93 22.32
C LYS A 608 -0.05 17.51 22.78
N GLN A 609 0.45 18.17 23.83
CA GLN A 609 1.66 17.72 24.53
C GLN A 609 1.50 16.27 25.02
N GLY A 610 2.49 15.42 24.71
CA GLY A 610 2.49 13.99 25.03
C GLY A 610 1.70 13.11 24.04
N GLY A 611 0.99 13.71 23.07
CA GLY A 611 0.25 12.99 22.03
C GLY A 611 1.16 12.27 21.03
N PHE A 612 0.59 11.35 20.26
CA PHE A 612 1.31 10.50 19.31
C PHE A 612 0.88 10.74 17.86
N PHE A 613 1.86 10.90 16.99
CA PHE A 613 1.67 11.05 15.55
C PHE A 613 2.22 9.81 14.85
N SER A 614 1.51 9.25 13.88
CA SER A 614 2.10 8.27 12.98
C SER A 614 1.46 8.19 11.60
N TYR A 615 2.30 8.31 10.56
CA TYR A 615 1.92 8.15 9.16
C TYR A 615 2.76 7.10 8.45
N ILE A 616 2.16 6.50 7.43
CA ILE A 616 2.89 5.84 6.34
C ILE A 616 3.09 6.83 5.18
N VAL A 617 4.34 7.07 4.77
CA VAL A 617 4.73 8.00 3.70
C VAL A 617 5.83 7.42 2.83
N ALA A 618 6.24 8.08 1.74
CA ALA A 618 7.40 7.64 0.96
C ALA A 618 8.73 8.00 1.66
N ASN A 619 9.69 7.07 1.71
CA ASN A 619 11.01 7.26 2.33
C ASN A 619 11.96 8.20 1.56
N LYS A 620 11.54 8.68 0.38
CA LYS A 620 12.37 9.50 -0.53
C LYS A 620 12.90 10.78 0.14
N TRP A 621 12.18 11.32 1.12
CA TRP A 621 12.62 12.49 1.90
C TRP A 621 13.85 12.21 2.78
N PHE A 622 14.22 10.95 3.03
CA PHE A 622 15.49 10.63 3.70
C PHE A 622 16.70 11.12 2.91
N ARG A 623 16.64 11.07 1.57
CA ARG A 623 17.82 11.29 0.71
C ARG A 623 17.66 12.41 -0.32
N ALA A 624 16.45 12.74 -0.72
CA ALA A 624 16.22 13.78 -1.72
C ALA A 624 16.51 15.19 -1.19
N ASN A 625 17.02 16.07 -2.04
CA ASN A 625 17.34 17.46 -1.65
C ASN A 625 16.11 18.21 -1.11
N TYR A 626 14.92 17.99 -1.67
CA TYR A 626 13.69 18.62 -1.17
C TYR A 626 13.36 18.25 0.27
N GLY A 627 13.86 17.10 0.76
CA GLY A 627 13.62 16.64 2.13
C GLY A 627 14.50 17.34 3.16
N LYS A 628 15.47 18.18 2.76
CA LYS A 628 16.39 18.85 3.69
C LYS A 628 15.65 19.66 4.78
N PRO A 629 14.66 20.51 4.45
CA PRO A 629 13.90 21.25 5.47
C PRO A 629 13.15 20.31 6.42
N LEU A 630 12.51 19.26 5.89
CA LEU A 630 11.83 18.25 6.70
C LEU A 630 12.79 17.52 7.64
N ARG A 631 13.95 17.06 7.15
CA ARG A 631 14.99 16.43 7.98
C ARG A 631 15.48 17.34 9.10
N LYS A 632 15.71 18.62 8.80
CA LYS A 632 16.12 19.62 9.81
C LYS A 632 15.04 19.81 10.86
N TRP A 633 13.78 19.90 10.45
CA TRP A 633 12.64 20.04 11.37
C TRP A 633 12.43 18.78 12.23
N MET A 634 12.54 17.59 11.64
CA MET A 634 12.39 16.28 12.31
C MET A 634 13.42 16.06 13.43
N LYS A 635 14.64 16.60 13.31
CA LYS A 635 15.67 16.52 14.37
C LYS A 635 15.23 17.15 15.70
N HIS A 636 14.29 18.09 15.66
CA HIS A 636 13.77 18.78 16.84
C HIS A 636 12.51 18.12 17.39
N GLN A 637 12.05 17.01 16.79
CA GLN A 637 10.91 16.23 17.25
C GLN A 637 11.40 15.03 18.06
N ASP A 638 10.58 14.52 18.99
CA ASP A 638 10.85 13.24 19.63
C ASP A 638 10.38 12.09 18.73
N ILE A 639 11.31 11.60 17.92
CA ILE A 639 11.08 10.45 17.05
C ILE A 639 11.08 9.21 17.96
N VAL A 640 9.99 8.46 17.93
CA VAL A 640 9.88 7.21 18.68
C VAL A 640 10.41 6.07 17.83
N GLU A 641 10.00 6.04 16.56
CA GLU A 641 10.34 4.96 15.65
C GLU A 641 10.23 5.35 14.18
N ILE A 642 11.10 4.76 13.34
CA ILE A 642 11.00 4.80 11.89
C ILE A 642 11.13 3.38 11.34
N ILE A 643 10.13 2.93 10.58
CA ILE A 643 10.20 1.64 9.87
C ILE A 643 10.35 1.94 8.38
N ASP A 644 11.46 1.53 7.78
CA ASP A 644 11.68 1.62 6.34
C ASP A 644 11.37 0.28 5.67
N PHE A 645 10.40 0.27 4.75
CA PHE A 645 10.07 -0.93 3.97
C PHE A 645 10.96 -1.10 2.74
N GLY A 646 11.88 -0.17 2.48
CA GLY A 646 12.77 -0.26 1.34
C GLY A 646 11.99 -0.41 0.03
N ASP A 647 12.33 -1.43 -0.76
CA ASP A 647 11.68 -1.76 -2.04
C ASP A 647 10.58 -2.83 -1.92
N GLN A 648 10.16 -3.18 -0.70
CA GLN A 648 9.12 -4.18 -0.49
C GLN A 648 7.77 -3.70 -1.05
N PRO A 649 7.02 -4.58 -1.74
CA PRO A 649 5.75 -4.22 -2.40
C PRO A 649 4.58 -4.16 -1.41
N VAL A 650 4.67 -3.28 -0.40
CA VAL A 650 3.60 -3.04 0.60
C VAL A 650 2.28 -2.71 -0.10
N PHE A 651 2.36 -1.91 -1.18
CA PHE A 651 1.25 -1.61 -2.06
C PHE A 651 1.38 -2.44 -3.34
N LYS A 652 0.55 -3.49 -3.50
CA LYS A 652 0.63 -4.49 -4.59
C LYS A 652 0.74 -3.91 -6.02
N HIS A 653 0.30 -2.68 -6.24
CA HIS A 653 0.26 -2.04 -7.56
C HIS A 653 1.04 -0.71 -7.63
N ALA A 654 1.70 -0.29 -6.55
CA ALA A 654 2.48 0.96 -6.50
C ALA A 654 3.97 0.65 -6.47
N THR A 655 4.76 1.31 -7.33
CA THR A 655 6.23 1.33 -7.19
C THR A 655 6.63 2.44 -6.23
N THR A 656 6.23 2.33 -4.97
CA THR A 656 6.59 3.26 -3.89
C THR A 656 7.56 2.61 -2.92
N TYR A 657 8.30 3.43 -2.16
CA TYR A 657 9.24 2.98 -1.14
C TYR A 657 8.72 3.51 0.21
N PRO A 658 7.80 2.80 0.89
CA PRO A 658 7.12 3.35 2.04
C PRO A 658 7.97 3.30 3.31
N CYS A 659 7.69 4.21 4.23
CA CYS A 659 8.15 4.16 5.60
C CYS A 659 7.04 4.58 6.56
N ILE A 660 7.05 4.02 7.78
CA ILE A 660 6.20 4.48 8.89
C ILE A 660 7.05 5.38 9.77
N ILE A 661 6.47 6.50 10.19
CA ILE A 661 7.07 7.44 11.13
C ILE A 661 6.21 7.43 12.38
N VAL A 662 6.81 7.34 13.57
CA VAL A 662 6.13 7.51 14.86
C VAL A 662 6.82 8.61 15.64
N ILE A 663 6.06 9.62 16.07
CA ILE A 663 6.55 10.78 16.83
C ILE A 663 5.70 10.92 18.10
N GLN A 664 6.32 11.29 19.21
CA GLN A 664 5.61 11.77 20.39
C GLN A 664 5.83 13.29 20.52
N LYS A 665 4.80 14.08 20.79
CA LYS A 665 4.97 15.52 20.99
C LYS A 665 5.55 15.81 22.37
N LYS A 666 6.88 15.72 22.48
CA LYS A 666 7.68 16.08 23.65
C LYS A 666 9.10 16.48 23.23
N ALA A 667 9.95 16.83 24.20
CA ALA A 667 11.35 17.15 23.94
C ALA A 667 12.08 15.95 23.30
N SER A 668 12.92 16.22 22.31
CA SER A 668 13.60 15.20 21.52
C SER A 668 14.59 14.38 22.36
N GLY A 669 14.54 13.05 22.20
CA GLY A 669 15.56 12.14 22.71
C GLY A 669 16.86 12.13 21.90
N PRO A 670 17.97 11.60 22.47
CA PRO A 670 19.24 11.46 21.75
C PRO A 670 19.23 10.33 20.71
N THR A 671 18.31 9.37 20.85
CA THR A 671 18.22 8.18 20.00
C THR A 671 16.76 7.77 19.77
N PHE A 672 16.48 7.11 18.65
CA PHE A 672 15.18 6.52 18.35
C PHE A 672 15.33 5.11 17.75
N ARG A 673 14.24 4.33 17.71
CA ARG A 673 14.24 2.98 17.10
C ARG A 673 14.11 3.09 15.59
N ALA A 674 14.88 2.31 14.85
CA ALA A 674 14.67 2.13 13.42
C ALA A 674 14.62 0.65 13.07
N SER A 675 13.85 0.30 12.04
CA SER A 675 13.79 -1.05 11.49
C SER A 675 13.77 -1.00 9.97
N THR A 676 14.54 -1.87 9.32
CA THR A 676 14.49 -2.05 7.86
C THR A 676 13.85 -3.38 7.54
N ILE A 677 12.69 -3.36 6.88
CA ILE A 677 11.91 -4.56 6.55
C ILE A 677 12.46 -5.17 5.25
N LYS A 678 13.11 -6.33 5.38
CA LYS A 678 13.70 -7.05 4.23
C LYS A 678 12.73 -8.02 3.55
N THR A 679 11.63 -8.38 4.20
CA THR A 679 10.61 -9.30 3.71
C THR A 679 9.24 -8.93 4.26
N LEU A 680 8.18 -9.15 3.47
CA LEU A 680 6.79 -9.06 3.92
C LEU A 680 6.22 -10.41 4.39
N ASP A 681 7.03 -11.46 4.38
CA ASP A 681 6.67 -12.80 4.88
C ASP A 681 6.87 -12.87 6.40
N PHE A 682 5.97 -12.22 7.12
CA PHE A 682 5.89 -12.28 8.59
C PHE A 682 4.44 -12.51 9.02
N THR A 683 4.25 -13.20 10.14
CA THR A 683 2.93 -13.41 10.73
C THR A 683 2.38 -12.12 11.35
N ASP A 684 3.26 -11.35 12.01
CA ASP A 684 2.91 -10.12 12.70
C ASP A 684 4.03 -9.08 12.53
N LEU A 685 3.66 -7.86 12.14
CA LEU A 685 4.62 -6.78 11.86
C LEU A 685 5.29 -6.29 13.15
N GLU A 686 4.57 -6.24 14.26
CA GLU A 686 5.13 -5.74 15.52
C GLU A 686 6.18 -6.68 16.07
N GLU A 687 5.91 -7.97 16.11
CA GLU A 687 6.89 -8.97 16.54
C GLU A 687 8.15 -8.90 15.67
N HIS A 688 7.99 -8.78 14.35
CA HIS A 688 9.10 -8.64 13.43
C HIS A 688 9.92 -7.36 13.70
N VAL A 689 9.25 -6.23 13.92
CA VAL A 689 9.91 -4.95 14.27
C VAL A 689 10.63 -5.07 15.61
N VAL A 690 10.00 -5.63 16.64
CA VAL A 690 10.61 -5.81 17.96
C VAL A 690 11.87 -6.67 17.89
N GLN A 691 11.87 -7.72 17.06
CA GLN A 691 13.03 -8.61 16.90
C GLN A 691 14.17 -7.99 16.09
N ASN A 692 13.88 -7.05 15.19
CA ASN A 692 14.86 -6.54 14.21
C ASN A 692 15.19 -5.04 14.34
N HIS A 693 14.64 -4.35 15.34
CA HIS A 693 14.93 -2.93 15.55
C HIS A 693 16.36 -2.70 16.03
N TYR A 694 16.88 -1.52 15.68
CA TYR A 694 18.15 -1.00 16.14
C TYR A 694 17.99 0.47 16.56
N HIS A 695 18.94 0.99 17.34
CA HIS A 695 18.94 2.37 17.77
C HIS A 695 19.75 3.26 16.82
N VAL A 696 19.15 4.37 16.38
CA VAL A 696 19.78 5.42 15.58
C VAL A 696 20.02 6.63 16.47
N ARG A 697 21.20 7.24 16.39
CA ARG A 697 21.46 8.51 17.09
C ARG A 697 20.95 9.70 16.28
N GLN A 698 20.07 10.47 16.88
CA GLN A 698 19.37 11.57 16.21
C GLN A 698 20.29 12.77 15.96
N ASP A 699 21.27 12.99 16.83
CA ASP A 699 22.30 14.03 16.72
C ASP A 699 23.20 13.86 15.49
N MET A 700 23.49 12.61 15.11
CA MET A 700 24.39 12.26 14.00
C MET A 700 23.74 12.25 12.62
N LEU A 701 22.41 12.34 12.54
CA LEU A 701 21.72 12.33 11.26
C LEU A 701 22.13 13.53 10.41
N ASP A 702 22.57 13.33 9.18
CA ASP A 702 23.07 14.45 8.36
C ASP A 702 21.93 15.18 7.61
N GLU A 703 22.04 16.50 7.45
CA GLU A 703 21.00 17.27 6.73
C GLU A 703 20.98 16.97 5.22
N SER A 704 22.10 16.54 4.63
CA SER A 704 22.19 16.16 3.22
C SER A 704 21.60 14.77 2.94
N GLY A 705 21.42 13.93 3.97
CA GLY A 705 20.67 12.68 3.88
C GLY A 705 20.71 11.84 5.16
N TRP A 706 19.62 11.15 5.47
CA TRP A 706 19.53 10.21 6.58
C TRP A 706 19.89 8.80 6.10
N ALA A 707 20.96 8.26 6.67
CA ALA A 707 21.26 6.83 6.64
C ALA A 707 20.78 6.25 7.98
N LEU A 708 19.75 5.41 7.94
CA LEU A 708 19.23 4.75 9.13
C LEU A 708 20.07 3.50 9.41
N VAL A 709 21.22 3.67 10.06
CA VAL A 709 22.15 2.59 10.38
C VAL A 709 22.29 2.44 11.90
N ASP A 710 22.63 1.23 12.35
CA ASP A 710 22.95 0.99 13.76
C ASP A 710 24.25 1.70 14.18
N ARG A 711 24.53 1.68 15.48
CA ARG A 711 25.71 2.32 16.06
C ARG A 711 27.04 1.81 15.49
N LYS A 712 27.21 0.50 15.31
CA LYS A 712 28.48 -0.08 14.83
C LYS A 712 28.77 0.35 13.40
N ASN A 713 27.75 0.28 12.55
CA ASN A 713 27.80 0.76 11.18
C ASN A 713 28.09 2.28 11.13
N GLN A 714 27.44 3.08 11.96
CA GLN A 714 27.67 4.52 12.03
C GLN A 714 29.11 4.86 12.46
N ASP A 715 29.62 4.20 13.49
CA ASP A 715 30.98 4.41 13.99
C ASP A 715 32.02 4.08 12.90
N LEU A 716 31.80 3.00 12.12
CA LEU A 716 32.64 2.65 10.97
C LEU A 716 32.55 3.71 9.86
N LEU A 717 31.36 4.17 9.49
CA LEU A 717 31.19 5.22 8.46
C LEU A 717 31.90 6.53 8.86
N ASP A 718 31.84 6.91 10.13
CA ASP A 718 32.52 8.10 10.64
C ASP A 718 34.04 7.94 10.69
N LYS A 719 34.53 6.74 11.03
CA LYS A 719 35.95 6.38 10.90
C LYS A 719 36.41 6.56 9.45
N LEU A 720 35.70 5.98 8.50
CA LEU A 720 36.03 6.08 7.07
C LEU A 720 36.09 7.55 6.59
N ARG A 721 35.13 8.38 7.00
CA ARG A 721 35.12 9.83 6.69
C ARG A 721 36.31 10.58 7.25
N LYS A 722 36.81 10.19 8.42
CA LYS A 722 37.99 10.82 9.05
C LYS A 722 39.30 10.33 8.45
N THR A 723 39.33 9.10 7.95
CA THR A 723 40.55 8.45 7.43
C THR A 723 40.99 8.98 6.06
N GLY A 724 40.07 9.48 5.23
CA GLY A 724 40.36 9.97 3.88
C GLY A 724 39.66 11.29 3.54
N ILE A 725 40.02 11.89 2.40
CA ILE A 725 39.37 13.09 1.88
C ILE A 725 38.23 12.72 0.91
N PRO A 726 37.18 13.53 0.77
CA PRO A 726 36.12 13.26 -0.20
C PRO A 726 36.67 13.15 -1.63
N LEU A 727 36.14 12.21 -2.41
CA LEU A 727 36.58 11.97 -3.79
C LEU A 727 36.55 13.23 -4.65
N TRP A 728 35.55 14.11 -4.46
CA TRP A 728 35.47 15.38 -5.16
C TRP A 728 36.68 16.29 -4.92
N GLU A 729 37.26 16.26 -3.73
CA GLU A 729 38.49 16.97 -3.42
C GLU A 729 39.70 16.23 -4.02
N TYR A 730 39.76 14.90 -3.85
CA TYR A 730 40.84 14.05 -4.37
C TYR A 730 41.05 14.21 -5.89
N VAL A 731 39.97 14.31 -6.67
CA VAL A 731 40.06 14.48 -8.14
C VAL A 731 39.96 15.93 -8.60
N ASN A 732 40.22 16.91 -7.72
CA ASN A 732 40.19 18.35 -8.05
C ASN A 732 38.86 18.78 -8.71
N ARG A 733 37.73 18.26 -8.20
CA ARG A 733 36.37 18.58 -8.65
C ARG A 733 36.03 18.11 -10.07
N ARG A 734 36.80 17.17 -10.63
CA ARG A 734 36.62 16.63 -11.99
C ARG A 734 35.75 15.37 -12.00
N ILE A 735 34.48 15.54 -11.65
CA ILE A 735 33.45 14.47 -11.73
C ILE A 735 32.32 14.97 -12.63
N TYR A 736 32.09 14.30 -13.75
CA TYR A 736 31.18 14.77 -14.79
C TYR A 736 30.08 13.76 -15.11
N TYR A 737 28.94 14.27 -15.58
CA TYR A 737 27.78 13.45 -15.88
C TYR A 737 27.87 12.88 -17.31
N GLY A 738 27.25 11.73 -17.56
CA GLY A 738 27.14 11.19 -18.92
C GLY A 738 26.25 12.05 -19.83
N ILE A 739 26.33 11.79 -21.13
CA ILE A 739 25.64 12.58 -22.16
C ILE A 739 24.15 12.23 -22.23
N LYS A 740 23.31 13.27 -22.18
CA LYS A 740 21.87 13.19 -22.41
C LYS A 740 21.55 13.63 -23.84
N THR A 741 21.01 12.72 -24.64
CA THR A 741 20.66 13.00 -26.06
C THR A 741 19.28 13.66 -26.20
N GLY A 742 18.33 13.33 -25.31
CA GLY A 742 16.93 13.76 -25.43
C GLY A 742 16.13 13.10 -26.56
N LEU A 743 16.76 12.31 -27.43
CA LEU A 743 16.13 11.53 -28.50
C LEU A 743 17.08 10.42 -28.98
N ASN A 744 17.17 9.32 -28.24
CA ASN A 744 18.12 8.24 -28.54
C ASN A 744 17.98 7.67 -29.95
N GLU A 745 16.76 7.56 -30.48
CA GLU A 745 16.50 7.02 -31.82
C GLU A 745 17.20 7.82 -32.94
N ALA A 746 17.38 9.12 -32.75
CA ALA A 746 18.05 9.98 -33.73
C ALA A 746 19.56 10.03 -33.54
N PHE A 747 20.06 10.00 -32.30
CA PHE A 747 21.47 10.29 -32.01
C PHE A 747 22.28 9.06 -31.60
N VAL A 748 21.67 7.92 -31.31
CA VAL A 748 22.35 6.68 -30.96
C VAL A 748 22.10 5.64 -32.04
N ILE A 749 23.14 5.37 -32.83
CA ILE A 749 23.09 4.50 -34.02
C ILE A 749 23.78 3.17 -33.75
N ASP A 750 23.46 2.16 -34.56
CA ASP A 750 24.15 0.87 -34.54
C ASP A 750 25.41 0.85 -35.41
N HIS A 751 26.17 -0.25 -35.33
CA HIS A 751 27.37 -0.46 -36.12
C HIS A 751 27.12 -0.39 -37.63
N ALA A 752 26.03 -0.98 -38.14
CA ALA A 752 25.73 -0.99 -39.56
C ALA A 752 25.48 0.43 -40.12
N THR A 753 24.72 1.24 -39.37
CA THR A 753 24.45 2.64 -39.73
C THR A 753 25.72 3.48 -39.66
N ARG A 754 26.58 3.26 -38.66
CA ARG A 754 27.90 3.89 -38.58
C ARG A 754 28.73 3.60 -39.83
N GLU A 755 28.90 2.33 -40.19
CA GLU A 755 29.72 1.94 -41.34
C GLU A 755 29.20 2.57 -42.62
N LYS A 756 27.87 2.57 -42.81
CA LYS A 756 27.22 3.23 -43.93
C LYS A 756 27.57 4.72 -43.98
N LEU A 757 27.33 5.45 -42.90
CA LEU A 757 27.57 6.91 -42.84
C LEU A 757 29.04 7.27 -43.08
N ILE A 758 29.98 6.49 -42.52
CA ILE A 758 31.42 6.74 -42.72
C ILE A 758 31.86 6.36 -44.14
N SER A 759 31.28 5.32 -44.74
CA SER A 759 31.57 4.94 -46.13
C SER A 759 31.09 5.98 -47.15
N GLU A 760 30.01 6.69 -46.84
CA GLU A 760 29.48 7.78 -47.67
C GLU A 760 30.33 9.07 -47.55
N ASP A 761 30.86 9.36 -46.35
CA ASP A 761 31.84 10.43 -46.13
C ASP A 761 32.71 10.12 -44.90
N VAL A 762 34.02 9.94 -45.12
CA VAL A 762 34.99 9.59 -44.08
C VAL A 762 35.05 10.65 -42.97
N ARG A 763 34.75 11.92 -43.27
CA ARG A 763 34.71 13.01 -42.28
C ARG A 763 33.63 12.80 -41.21
N ASN A 764 32.59 12.00 -41.49
CA ASN A 764 31.55 11.69 -40.51
C ASN A 764 32.09 10.94 -39.29
N ALA A 765 33.25 10.28 -39.41
CA ALA A 765 33.91 9.63 -38.28
C ALA A 765 34.25 10.62 -37.13
N GLU A 766 34.45 11.91 -37.44
CA GLU A 766 34.67 12.96 -36.42
C GLU A 766 33.45 13.15 -35.50
N PHE A 767 32.24 12.99 -36.05
CA PHE A 767 30.96 13.20 -35.35
C PHE A 767 30.39 11.91 -34.76
N ILE A 768 30.96 10.74 -35.08
CA ILE A 768 30.43 9.45 -34.65
C ILE A 768 31.35 8.85 -33.58
N LYS A 769 30.93 8.93 -32.33
CA LYS A 769 31.72 8.50 -31.17
C LYS A 769 31.24 7.14 -30.63
N PRO A 770 32.14 6.24 -30.17
CA PRO A 770 31.71 4.99 -29.53
C PRO A 770 30.93 5.30 -28.25
N PHE A 771 29.77 4.65 -28.06
CA PHE A 771 28.80 5.05 -27.04
C PHE A 771 28.35 3.88 -26.16
N LEU A 772 28.43 4.06 -24.84
CA LEU A 772 28.06 3.07 -23.82
C LEU A 772 26.80 3.48 -23.04
N ALA A 773 25.96 2.52 -22.75
CA ALA A 773 24.92 2.65 -21.72
C ALA A 773 25.42 2.07 -20.38
N GLY A 774 24.82 2.50 -19.27
CA GLY A 774 25.18 2.01 -17.93
C GLY A 774 25.27 0.49 -17.78
N ARG A 775 24.44 -0.27 -18.51
CA ARG A 775 24.42 -1.75 -18.47
C ARG A 775 25.63 -2.41 -19.13
N ASP A 776 26.30 -1.70 -20.03
CA ASP A 776 27.45 -2.16 -20.80
C ASP A 776 28.74 -2.09 -19.95
N ILE A 777 28.69 -1.36 -18.83
CA ILE A 777 29.82 -1.16 -17.93
C ILE A 777 29.79 -2.23 -16.84
N LYS A 778 30.91 -2.92 -16.64
CA LYS A 778 31.09 -3.99 -15.67
C LYS A 778 32.43 -3.82 -14.94
N ARG A 779 32.47 -4.25 -13.67
CA ARG A 779 33.64 -4.13 -12.78
C ARG A 779 34.89 -4.70 -13.45
N TYR A 780 35.91 -3.86 -13.66
CA TYR A 780 37.21 -4.21 -14.28
C TYR A 780 37.16 -4.85 -15.68
N MET A 781 36.01 -4.88 -16.35
CA MET A 781 35.89 -5.49 -17.68
C MET A 781 36.38 -4.55 -18.77
N PRO A 782 36.95 -5.09 -19.87
CA PRO A 782 37.23 -4.29 -21.05
C PRO A 782 35.92 -3.75 -21.64
N LEU A 783 35.95 -2.49 -22.08
CA LEU A 783 34.81 -1.80 -22.65
C LEU A 783 34.63 -2.19 -24.12
N LYS A 784 33.39 -2.49 -24.52
CA LYS A 784 33.01 -2.79 -25.90
C LYS A 784 31.61 -2.22 -26.17
N THR A 785 31.36 -1.78 -27.39
CA THR A 785 30.04 -1.30 -27.80
C THR A 785 29.76 -1.60 -29.27
N GLU A 786 28.49 -1.83 -29.57
CA GLU A 786 27.93 -1.86 -30.93
C GLU A 786 27.09 -0.61 -31.23
N LYS A 787 27.20 0.40 -30.37
CA LYS A 787 26.42 1.63 -30.42
C LYS A 787 27.32 2.84 -30.51
N TYR A 788 26.87 3.83 -31.29
CA TYR A 788 27.62 5.03 -31.54
C TYR A 788 26.73 6.27 -31.40
N LEU A 789 27.33 7.36 -30.94
CA LEU A 789 26.69 8.65 -30.75
C LEU A 789 27.01 9.56 -31.92
N ILE A 790 26.00 10.11 -32.58
CA ILE A 790 26.15 11.26 -33.45
C ILE A 790 26.23 12.51 -32.57
N LEU A 791 27.37 13.17 -32.55
CA LEU A 791 27.69 14.32 -31.69
C LEU A 791 28.02 15.55 -32.53
N PHE A 792 27.02 16.44 -32.69
CA PHE A 792 27.27 17.84 -33.02
C PHE A 792 27.28 18.65 -31.70
N PRO A 793 28.43 19.18 -31.26
CA PRO A 793 28.48 19.96 -30.03
C PRO A 793 27.77 21.30 -30.23
N LYS A 794 27.23 21.85 -29.14
CA LYS A 794 26.60 23.17 -29.16
C LYS A 794 27.56 24.21 -29.75
N GLY A 795 27.05 25.01 -30.68
CA GLY A 795 27.81 26.14 -31.26
C GLY A 795 28.73 25.76 -32.41
N PHE A 796 28.91 24.46 -32.69
CA PHE A 796 29.63 23.96 -33.86
C PHE A 796 29.16 24.63 -35.14
N THR A 797 27.84 24.68 -35.33
CA THR A 797 27.27 25.22 -36.56
C THR A 797 27.57 26.71 -36.68
N ASN A 798 27.49 27.47 -35.58
CA ASN A 798 27.79 28.90 -35.60
C ASN A 798 29.27 29.19 -35.87
N GLU A 799 30.17 28.37 -35.33
CA GLU A 799 31.62 28.50 -35.56
C GLU A 799 31.97 28.25 -37.04
N LYS A 800 31.47 27.15 -37.62
CA LYS A 800 31.84 26.71 -38.97
C LYS A 800 31.03 27.37 -40.09
N CYS A 801 29.82 27.86 -39.80
CA CYS A 801 28.89 28.45 -40.76
C CYS A 801 28.75 29.97 -40.62
N SER A 802 29.68 30.63 -39.89
CA SER A 802 29.62 32.07 -39.63
C SER A 802 29.44 32.88 -40.93
N GLY A 803 28.37 33.69 -40.98
CA GLY A 803 28.03 34.54 -42.14
C GLY A 803 27.04 33.96 -43.16
N ARG A 804 26.55 32.71 -43.02
CA ARG A 804 25.50 32.17 -43.90
C ARG A 804 24.10 32.29 -43.26
N SER A 805 23.09 32.64 -44.07
CA SER A 805 21.71 32.90 -43.59
C SER A 805 20.86 31.63 -43.34
N LYS A 806 21.32 30.45 -43.76
CA LYS A 806 20.58 29.17 -43.64
C LYS A 806 21.48 28.03 -43.13
N PRO A 807 21.64 27.89 -41.80
CA PRO A 807 22.57 26.93 -41.20
C PRO A 807 22.27 25.46 -41.52
N TRP A 808 20.99 25.08 -41.68
CA TRP A 808 20.62 23.70 -42.02
C TRP A 808 20.94 23.33 -43.47
N ASP A 809 20.75 24.27 -44.42
CA ASP A 809 21.11 24.05 -45.82
C ASP A 809 22.62 23.82 -45.97
N TRP A 810 23.42 24.52 -45.15
CA TRP A 810 24.86 24.28 -45.05
C TRP A 810 25.19 22.88 -44.53
N ILE A 811 24.52 22.41 -43.46
CA ILE A 811 24.69 21.04 -42.96
C ILE A 811 24.34 20.00 -44.05
N LYS A 812 23.26 20.22 -44.82
CA LYS A 812 22.90 19.35 -45.96
C LYS A 812 23.95 19.30 -47.06
N GLN A 813 24.67 20.41 -47.29
CA GLN A 813 25.69 20.49 -48.31
C GLN A 813 27.01 19.88 -47.83
N GLU A 814 27.49 20.27 -46.66
CA GLU A 814 28.81 19.85 -46.15
C GLU A 814 28.80 18.44 -45.54
N TYR A 815 27.71 18.04 -44.89
CA TYR A 815 27.55 16.78 -44.16
C TYR A 815 26.29 16.03 -44.63
N PHE A 816 26.17 15.85 -45.94
CA PHE A 816 24.96 15.32 -46.61
C PHE A 816 24.43 14.01 -45.99
N ALA A 817 25.30 13.04 -45.72
CA ALA A 817 24.91 11.74 -45.16
C ALA A 817 24.31 11.86 -43.75
N LEU A 818 24.96 12.62 -42.85
CA LEU A 818 24.47 12.88 -41.50
C LEU A 818 23.16 13.69 -41.52
N ALA A 819 23.08 14.70 -42.40
CA ALA A 819 21.87 15.51 -42.56
C ALA A 819 20.68 14.67 -43.04
N SER A 820 20.90 13.81 -44.06
CA SER A 820 19.89 12.92 -44.62
C SER A 820 19.40 11.90 -43.60
N TYR A 821 20.28 11.40 -42.73
CA TYR A 821 19.92 10.51 -41.64
C TYR A 821 19.10 11.20 -40.54
N LEU A 822 19.46 12.45 -40.18
CA LEU A 822 18.80 13.18 -39.08
C LEU A 822 17.47 13.84 -39.48
N GLU A 823 17.29 14.24 -40.75
CA GLU A 823 16.09 14.95 -41.23
C GLU A 823 14.75 14.26 -40.86
N PRO A 824 14.59 12.93 -40.97
CA PRO A 824 13.35 12.24 -40.57
C PRO A 824 12.96 12.46 -39.09
N PHE A 825 13.92 12.83 -38.24
CA PHE A 825 13.70 13.07 -36.81
C PHE A 825 13.44 14.54 -36.47
N ARG A 826 13.51 15.45 -37.44
CA ARG A 826 13.49 16.90 -37.23
C ARG A 826 12.36 17.39 -36.33
N GLU A 827 11.11 17.04 -36.62
CA GLU A 827 9.95 17.52 -35.86
C GLU A 827 10.04 17.17 -34.36
N ARG A 828 10.54 15.96 -34.06
CA ARG A 828 10.75 15.48 -32.67
C ARG A 828 11.99 16.11 -32.06
N ALA A 829 13.05 16.29 -32.84
CA ALA A 829 14.30 16.88 -32.37
C ALA A 829 14.16 18.38 -32.05
N GLU A 830 13.34 19.12 -32.82
CA GLU A 830 13.00 20.53 -32.56
C GLU A 830 12.25 20.69 -31.22
N LYS A 831 11.40 19.72 -30.86
CA LYS A 831 10.67 19.67 -29.58
C LYS A 831 11.54 19.33 -28.36
N ARG A 832 12.81 18.92 -28.55
CA ARG A 832 13.72 18.65 -27.41
C ARG A 832 13.93 19.92 -26.60
N TYR A 833 13.71 19.82 -25.29
CA TYR A 833 13.99 20.89 -24.34
C TYR A 833 15.50 21.11 -24.16
N ASP A 834 16.28 20.03 -24.11
CA ASP A 834 17.71 20.02 -23.79
C ASP A 834 18.53 19.73 -25.07
N LYS A 835 18.69 20.75 -25.92
CA LYS A 835 19.42 20.72 -27.21
C LYS A 835 20.43 21.88 -27.30
N GLY A 836 21.29 21.86 -28.32
CA GLY A 836 22.19 22.98 -28.63
C GLY A 836 21.44 24.19 -29.22
N GLU A 837 22.15 25.07 -29.93
CA GLU A 837 21.53 26.23 -30.60
C GLU A 837 20.60 25.76 -31.74
N TYR A 838 20.92 24.62 -32.34
CA TYR A 838 20.16 23.99 -33.42
C TYR A 838 19.64 22.60 -33.02
N TRP A 839 18.56 22.15 -33.68
CA TRP A 839 17.90 20.88 -33.33
C TRP A 839 18.74 19.63 -33.59
N TRP A 840 19.75 19.70 -34.46
CA TRP A 840 20.71 18.62 -34.70
C TRP A 840 21.90 18.65 -33.73
N GLU A 841 22.04 19.69 -32.91
CA GLU A 841 23.10 19.78 -31.89
C GLU A 841 22.65 19.15 -30.57
N LEU A 842 23.59 18.50 -29.88
CA LEU A 842 23.38 18.05 -28.51
C LEU A 842 23.51 19.21 -27.53
N ARG A 843 23.03 19.00 -26.30
CA ARG A 843 23.02 20.00 -25.22
C ARG A 843 24.39 20.63 -24.97
N THR A 844 24.38 21.81 -24.34
CA THR A 844 25.60 22.41 -23.78
C THR A 844 26.29 21.44 -22.82
N CYS A 845 27.58 21.23 -23.04
CA CYS A 845 28.45 20.42 -22.19
C CYS A 845 29.89 20.95 -22.34
N ASP A 846 30.38 21.60 -21.29
CA ASP A 846 31.70 22.27 -21.31
C ASP A 846 32.86 21.27 -21.16
N TYR A 847 32.55 19.99 -21.00
CA TYR A 847 33.50 18.92 -20.70
C TYR A 847 33.47 17.78 -21.72
N TYR A 848 33.01 18.02 -22.96
CA TYR A 848 33.09 17.01 -24.04
C TYR A 848 34.52 16.46 -24.19
N GLY A 849 35.53 17.33 -24.11
CA GLY A 849 36.94 16.93 -24.19
C GLY A 849 37.44 16.08 -23.03
N GLU A 850 36.68 15.94 -21.94
CA GLU A 850 37.02 15.04 -20.84
C GLU A 850 36.66 13.57 -21.17
N PHE A 851 35.74 13.32 -22.12
CA PHE A 851 35.50 11.98 -22.66
C PHE A 851 36.64 11.49 -23.56
N GLU A 852 37.45 12.41 -24.09
CA GLU A 852 38.58 12.10 -24.97
C GLU A 852 39.89 11.84 -24.18
N LYS A 853 39.79 11.63 -22.86
CA LYS A 853 40.91 11.33 -21.96
C LYS A 853 40.71 9.96 -21.30
N PRO A 854 41.80 9.33 -20.81
CA PRO A 854 41.69 8.19 -19.92
C PRO A 854 40.85 8.54 -18.69
N LYS A 855 39.92 7.67 -18.35
CA LYS A 855 38.91 7.95 -17.32
C LYS A 855 38.39 6.69 -16.66
N ILE A 856 37.82 6.85 -15.49
CA ILE A 856 36.99 5.83 -14.85
C ILE A 856 35.53 6.14 -15.18
N ILE A 857 34.79 5.13 -15.65
CA ILE A 857 33.36 5.24 -15.91
C ILE A 857 32.58 4.52 -14.82
N VAL A 858 31.65 5.24 -14.20
CA VAL A 858 30.81 4.78 -13.10
C VAL A 858 29.37 4.65 -13.58
N PRO A 859 28.78 3.44 -13.67
CA PRO A 859 27.37 3.28 -13.98
C PRO A 859 26.50 3.70 -12.80
N ALA A 860 25.39 4.37 -13.08
CA ALA A 860 24.53 4.94 -12.06
C ALA A 860 23.59 3.92 -11.42
N ILE A 861 23.26 2.78 -12.06
CA ILE A 861 22.34 1.77 -11.51
C ILE A 861 23.08 0.45 -11.41
N VAL A 862 23.41 0.04 -10.18
CA VAL A 862 24.30 -1.11 -9.90
C VAL A 862 23.81 -1.91 -8.71
N ARG A 863 24.22 -3.19 -8.60
CA ARG A 863 24.03 -3.98 -7.36
C ARG A 863 25.24 -3.90 -6.42
N ALA A 864 26.40 -3.63 -7.00
CA ALA A 864 27.70 -3.50 -6.35
C ALA A 864 28.61 -2.66 -7.26
N ALA A 865 29.67 -2.08 -6.72
CA ALA A 865 30.65 -1.27 -7.43
C ALA A 865 31.06 -1.90 -8.78
N SER A 866 30.64 -1.29 -9.88
CA SER A 866 30.78 -1.84 -11.24
C SER A 866 31.56 -0.91 -12.15
N TYR A 867 32.70 -0.41 -11.68
CA TYR A 867 33.47 0.61 -12.38
C TYR A 867 34.39 0.01 -13.43
N ALA A 868 34.54 0.72 -14.56
CA ALA A 868 35.45 0.33 -15.63
C ALA A 868 36.48 1.43 -15.88
N PHE A 869 37.68 1.00 -16.27
CA PHE A 869 38.73 1.89 -16.72
C PHE A 869 38.67 2.01 -18.23
N ASP A 870 38.65 3.24 -18.72
CA ASP A 870 38.57 3.56 -20.13
C ASP A 870 39.88 4.22 -20.58
N GLN A 871 40.55 3.58 -21.53
CA GLN A 871 41.71 4.12 -22.24
C GLN A 871 41.41 4.41 -23.72
N ASP A 872 40.23 4.03 -24.21
CA ASP A 872 39.83 4.05 -25.62
C ASP A 872 38.82 5.17 -25.93
N CYS A 873 38.65 6.12 -25.01
CA CYS A 873 37.87 7.35 -25.18
C CYS A 873 36.38 7.14 -25.49
N PHE A 874 35.73 6.18 -24.83
CA PHE A 874 34.28 5.96 -24.97
C PHE A 874 33.45 7.13 -24.42
N TYR A 875 32.37 7.44 -25.13
CA TYR A 875 31.28 8.29 -24.64
C TYR A 875 30.25 7.42 -23.93
N SER A 876 29.49 8.00 -22.99
CA SER A 876 28.50 7.26 -22.22
C SER A 876 27.25 8.07 -21.92
N ASN A 877 26.12 7.39 -21.69
CA ASN A 877 24.83 8.03 -21.47
C ASN A 877 24.66 8.65 -20.07
N ASP A 878 23.60 9.42 -19.89
CA ASP A 878 23.18 10.05 -18.63
C ASP A 878 22.91 9.09 -17.45
N LYS A 879 23.05 7.78 -17.64
CA LYS A 879 23.05 6.79 -16.54
C LYS A 879 24.47 6.38 -16.15
N THR A 880 25.42 7.29 -16.35
CA THR A 880 26.83 7.13 -15.98
C THR A 880 27.40 8.43 -15.46
N THR A 881 28.51 8.33 -14.73
CA THR A 881 29.37 9.42 -14.28
C THR A 881 30.79 9.10 -14.76
N ILE A 882 31.55 10.10 -15.21
CA ILE A 882 32.95 9.94 -15.59
C ILE A 882 33.88 10.71 -14.64
N ILE A 883 35.05 10.12 -14.39
CA ILE A 883 36.13 10.71 -13.60
C ILE A 883 37.40 10.68 -14.47
N PRO A 884 37.79 11.79 -15.10
CA PRO A 884 38.97 11.87 -15.96
C PRO A 884 40.26 11.71 -15.16
N THR A 885 40.81 10.50 -15.14
CA THR A 885 42.02 10.14 -14.40
C THR A 885 42.61 8.83 -14.94
N SER A 886 43.92 8.68 -14.83
CA SER A 886 44.65 7.43 -15.07
C SER A 886 45.03 6.69 -13.78
N ASP A 887 44.53 7.17 -12.64
CA ASP A 887 44.86 6.65 -11.31
C ASP A 887 44.21 5.27 -11.07
N LYS A 888 45.01 4.21 -11.22
CA LYS A 888 44.61 2.82 -10.97
C LYS A 888 44.55 2.48 -9.48
N TYR A 889 45.26 3.22 -8.63
CA TYR A 889 45.12 3.06 -7.19
C TYR A 889 43.71 3.49 -6.76
N LEU A 890 43.25 4.65 -7.25
CA LEU A 890 41.88 5.09 -7.05
C LEU A 890 40.87 4.04 -7.51
N LEU A 891 41.02 3.49 -8.73
CA LEU A 891 40.14 2.44 -9.25
C LEU A 891 40.10 1.21 -8.32
N GLY A 892 41.24 0.81 -7.76
CA GLY A 892 41.35 -0.26 -6.77
C GLY A 892 40.53 0.03 -5.51
N LEU A 893 40.70 1.23 -4.94
CA LEU A 893 39.98 1.64 -3.74
C LEU A 893 38.48 1.68 -3.96
N ILE A 894 38.00 2.44 -4.95
CA ILE A 894 36.56 2.65 -5.13
C ILE A 894 35.83 1.36 -5.49
N SER A 895 36.52 0.43 -6.15
CA SER A 895 35.96 -0.87 -6.50
C SER A 895 36.01 -1.88 -5.36
N SER A 896 36.65 -1.59 -4.22
CA SER A 896 36.74 -2.50 -3.07
C SER A 896 35.41 -2.67 -2.35
N LYS A 897 35.23 -3.79 -1.64
CA LYS A 897 34.06 -4.01 -0.78
C LYS A 897 33.87 -2.92 0.28
N LEU A 898 34.97 -2.37 0.80
CA LEU A 898 34.91 -1.32 1.82
C LEU A 898 34.24 -0.05 1.32
N LEU A 899 34.68 0.46 0.16
CA LEU A 899 34.09 1.67 -0.39
C LEU A 899 32.73 1.41 -1.06
N ASP A 900 32.47 0.17 -1.48
CA ASP A 900 31.13 -0.27 -1.90
C ASP A 900 30.14 -0.27 -0.72
N PHE A 901 30.54 -0.79 0.45
CA PHE A 901 29.78 -0.71 1.69
C PHE A 901 29.45 0.75 2.07
N TYR A 902 30.43 1.65 1.96
CA TYR A 902 30.19 3.07 2.21
C TYR A 902 29.17 3.64 1.21
N MET A 903 29.28 3.28 -0.07
CA MET A 903 28.34 3.70 -1.11
C MET A 903 26.92 3.19 -0.88
N HIS A 904 26.73 1.92 -0.51
CA HIS A 904 25.43 1.35 -0.17
C HIS A 904 24.77 2.07 1.01
N SER A 905 25.59 2.49 1.98
CA SER A 905 25.11 3.20 3.17
C SER A 905 24.59 4.61 2.88
N ILE A 906 25.12 5.29 1.84
CA ILE A 906 24.74 6.69 1.53
C ILE A 906 23.86 6.85 0.27
N SER A 907 23.83 5.85 -0.62
CA SER A 907 23.12 5.92 -1.89
C SER A 907 21.64 5.53 -1.77
N SER A 908 20.85 5.93 -2.76
CA SER A 908 19.43 5.55 -2.82
C SER A 908 19.26 4.15 -3.40
N THR A 909 18.41 3.33 -2.79
CA THR A 909 18.01 2.01 -3.30
C THR A 909 16.96 2.11 -4.40
N LYS A 910 16.88 1.05 -5.21
CA LYS A 910 15.95 0.80 -6.30
C LYS A 910 15.48 -0.65 -6.19
N GLN A 911 14.29 -0.91 -6.73
CA GLN A 911 13.70 -2.25 -6.78
C GLN A 911 14.67 -3.32 -7.28
N GLY A 912 14.70 -4.46 -6.60
CA GLY A 912 15.46 -5.65 -6.99
C GLY A 912 16.92 -5.65 -6.51
N GLY A 913 17.19 -4.97 -5.39
CA GLY A 913 18.51 -4.86 -4.76
C GLY A 913 19.50 -3.95 -5.50
N TYR A 914 19.00 -3.03 -6.33
CA TYR A 914 19.84 -2.08 -7.05
C TYR A 914 20.04 -0.79 -6.23
N PHE A 915 21.15 -0.12 -6.43
CA PHE A 915 21.48 1.19 -5.89
C PHE A 915 21.68 2.20 -7.02
N GLU A 916 21.35 3.46 -6.76
CA GLU A 916 21.55 4.56 -7.70
C GLU A 916 22.76 5.43 -7.29
N TYR A 917 23.92 5.18 -7.88
CA TYR A 917 25.18 5.90 -7.64
C TYR A 917 25.23 7.20 -8.44
N LYS A 918 24.58 8.23 -7.91
CA LYS A 918 24.63 9.58 -8.49
C LYS A 918 25.95 10.29 -8.17
N PRO A 919 26.36 11.29 -8.98
CA PRO A 919 27.54 12.11 -8.71
C PRO A 919 27.61 12.66 -7.28
N MET A 920 26.46 13.08 -6.71
CA MET A 920 26.36 13.61 -5.34
C MET A 920 26.72 12.61 -4.21
N TYR A 921 26.65 11.31 -4.49
CA TYR A 921 27.06 10.25 -3.56
C TYR A 921 28.51 9.87 -3.81
N ILE A 922 28.84 9.62 -5.08
CA ILE A 922 30.21 9.27 -5.51
C ILE A 922 31.21 10.33 -5.04
N SER A 923 30.85 11.62 -5.12
CA SER A 923 31.67 12.74 -4.67
C SER A 923 32.10 12.68 -3.19
N LYS A 924 31.38 11.92 -2.36
CA LYS A 924 31.59 11.80 -0.91
C LYS A 924 32.40 10.57 -0.49
N LEU A 925 32.81 9.72 -1.43
CA LEU A 925 33.65 8.56 -1.14
C LEU A 925 34.94 9.02 -0.43
N PRO A 926 35.28 8.47 0.75
CA PRO A 926 36.48 8.85 1.47
C PRO A 926 37.70 8.13 0.87
N ILE A 927 38.58 8.88 0.21
CA ILE A 927 39.78 8.37 -0.45
C ILE A 927 41.00 8.60 0.44
N LYS A 928 41.69 7.52 0.81
CA LYS A 928 42.94 7.59 1.56
C LYS A 928 44.06 8.10 0.64
N GLN A 929 44.58 9.28 0.96
CA GLN A 929 45.77 9.83 0.32
C GLN A 929 47.02 9.05 0.74
N ILE A 930 47.94 8.89 -0.19
CA ILE A 930 49.22 8.22 0.00
C ILE A 930 50.29 9.27 0.26
N ASP A 931 51.02 9.09 1.36
CA ASP A 931 52.24 9.83 1.62
C ASP A 931 53.42 9.08 0.98
N PHE A 932 53.84 9.52 -0.21
CA PHE A 932 54.89 8.83 -0.97
C PHE A 932 56.28 8.88 -0.32
N GLU A 933 56.48 9.73 0.69
CA GLU A 933 57.70 9.76 1.51
C GLU A 933 57.74 8.59 2.52
N LYS A 934 56.58 8.00 2.85
CA LYS A 934 56.49 6.82 3.71
C LYS A 934 56.59 5.55 2.90
N LEU A 935 57.61 4.75 3.19
CA LEU A 935 57.86 3.49 2.49
C LEU A 935 56.67 2.52 2.58
N GLU A 936 55.97 2.45 3.72
CA GLU A 936 54.81 1.56 3.88
C GLU A 936 53.62 1.99 3.01
N ASP A 937 53.31 3.28 2.96
CA ASP A 937 52.24 3.85 2.13
C ASP A 937 52.55 3.65 0.65
N LYS A 938 53.79 3.95 0.23
CA LYS A 938 54.27 3.72 -1.14
C LYS A 938 54.19 2.24 -1.52
N THR A 939 54.63 1.34 -0.64
CA THR A 939 54.58 -0.11 -0.89
C THR A 939 53.14 -0.60 -1.03
N SER A 940 52.23 -0.06 -0.21
CA SER A 940 50.80 -0.42 -0.26
C SER A 940 50.14 0.09 -1.54
N HIS A 941 50.43 1.33 -1.93
CA HIS A 941 50.03 1.92 -3.20
C HIS A 941 50.48 1.05 -4.39
N ASP A 942 51.77 0.75 -4.47
CA ASP A 942 52.37 0.02 -5.60
C ASP A 942 51.80 -1.41 -5.72
N LYS A 943 51.54 -2.07 -4.59
CA LYS A 943 50.88 -3.38 -4.55
C LYS A 943 49.44 -3.32 -5.06
N ILE A 944 48.66 -2.33 -4.65
CA ILE A 944 47.28 -2.14 -5.14
C ILE A 944 47.29 -1.89 -6.65
N VAL A 945 48.16 -1.00 -7.14
CA VAL A 945 48.29 -0.72 -8.58
C VAL A 945 48.69 -1.98 -9.36
N TYR A 946 49.63 -2.77 -8.85
CA TYR A 946 50.02 -4.03 -9.47
C TYR A 946 48.86 -5.02 -9.57
N LEU A 947 48.09 -5.20 -8.50
CA LEU A 947 46.93 -6.09 -8.48
C LEU A 947 45.80 -5.58 -9.40
N VAL A 948 45.58 -4.27 -9.46
CA VAL A 948 44.61 -3.66 -10.39
C VAL A 948 45.02 -3.88 -11.85
N ASN A 949 46.31 -3.74 -12.19
CA ASN A 949 46.77 -4.11 -13.53
C ASN A 949 46.53 -5.60 -13.81
N THR A 950 46.86 -6.45 -12.84
CA THR A 950 46.67 -7.90 -12.95
C THR A 950 45.20 -8.26 -13.18
N ILE A 951 44.26 -7.66 -12.44
CA ILE A 951 42.83 -7.97 -12.58
C ILE A 951 42.28 -7.45 -13.93
N LEU A 952 42.74 -6.30 -14.42
CA LEU A 952 42.38 -5.80 -15.75
C LEU A 952 42.85 -6.76 -16.86
N ASP A 953 44.10 -7.24 -16.78
CA ASP A 953 44.67 -8.18 -17.73
C ASP A 953 43.97 -9.55 -17.69
N LEU A 954 43.68 -10.07 -16.50
CA LEU A 954 42.93 -11.32 -16.33
C LEU A 954 41.52 -11.21 -16.91
N ASN A 955 40.85 -10.08 -16.71
CA ASN A 955 39.53 -9.83 -17.27
C ASN A 955 39.55 -9.75 -18.80
N LYS A 956 40.59 -9.16 -19.39
CA LYS A 956 40.83 -9.20 -20.84
C LYS A 956 41.05 -10.63 -21.34
N LYS A 957 41.95 -11.39 -20.71
CA LYS A 957 42.21 -12.81 -21.03
C LYS A 957 40.95 -13.66 -20.95
N ARG A 958 40.13 -13.46 -19.92
CA ARG A 958 38.85 -14.17 -19.74
C ARG A 958 37.85 -13.86 -20.85
N ALA A 959 37.80 -12.60 -21.31
CA ALA A 959 36.93 -12.19 -22.41
C ALA A 959 37.36 -12.80 -23.76
N GLU A 960 38.64 -13.04 -23.95
CA GLU A 960 39.24 -13.64 -25.15
C GLU A 960 39.27 -15.19 -25.12
N ALA A 961 39.14 -15.79 -23.93
CA ALA A 961 39.18 -17.25 -23.75
C ALA A 961 38.06 -17.97 -24.53
N LYS A 962 38.44 -19.04 -25.25
CA LYS A 962 37.52 -19.78 -26.12
C LYS A 962 36.91 -21.00 -25.42
N THR A 963 37.63 -21.59 -24.47
CA THR A 963 37.17 -22.81 -23.77
C THR A 963 36.53 -22.51 -22.41
N PRO A 964 35.56 -23.32 -21.95
CA PRO A 964 35.01 -23.19 -20.59
C PRO A 964 36.06 -23.34 -19.50
N GLN A 965 37.05 -24.22 -19.67
CA GLN A 965 38.09 -24.49 -18.68
C GLN A 965 39.00 -23.28 -18.45
N GLU A 966 39.46 -22.62 -19.53
CA GLU A 966 40.25 -21.38 -19.43
C GLU A 966 39.45 -20.26 -18.75
N LYS A 967 38.16 -20.13 -19.06
CA LYS A 967 37.27 -19.15 -18.41
C LYS A 967 37.16 -19.41 -16.90
N THR A 968 36.97 -20.67 -16.49
CA THR A 968 36.87 -21.03 -15.07
C THR A 968 38.19 -20.81 -14.33
N LEU A 969 39.33 -21.19 -14.93
CA LEU A 969 40.65 -20.96 -14.33
C LEU A 969 40.92 -19.47 -14.13
N THR A 970 40.71 -18.66 -15.17
CA THR A 970 40.93 -17.22 -15.13
C THR A 970 39.98 -16.54 -14.13
N GLN A 971 38.73 -17.02 -14.02
CA GLN A 971 37.77 -16.52 -13.04
C GLN A 971 38.26 -16.72 -11.59
N ARG A 972 38.82 -17.89 -11.27
CA ARG A 972 39.40 -18.16 -9.93
C ARG A 972 40.60 -17.25 -9.61
N GLN A 973 41.39 -16.92 -10.63
CA GLN A 973 42.49 -15.96 -10.50
C GLN A 973 41.96 -14.55 -10.22
N ILE A 974 40.94 -14.11 -10.97
CA ILE A 974 40.26 -12.82 -10.76
C ILE A 974 39.74 -12.72 -9.31
N GLU A 975 39.00 -13.72 -8.84
CA GLU A 975 38.47 -13.78 -7.46
C GLU A 975 39.57 -13.78 -6.39
N THR A 976 40.74 -14.31 -6.70
CA THR A 976 41.87 -14.33 -5.77
C THR A 976 42.57 -12.97 -5.72
N THR A 977 42.81 -12.35 -6.88
CA THR A 977 43.34 -10.99 -6.98
C THR A 977 42.41 -9.98 -6.32
N ASP A 978 41.10 -10.11 -6.52
CA ASP A 978 40.09 -9.23 -5.91
C ASP A 978 40.14 -9.30 -4.37
N ARG A 979 40.15 -10.50 -3.80
CA ARG A 979 40.31 -10.70 -2.34
C ARG A 979 41.62 -10.13 -1.80
N GLN A 980 42.69 -10.12 -2.59
CA GLN A 980 43.96 -9.50 -2.19
C GLN A 980 43.87 -7.98 -2.17
N ILE A 981 43.17 -7.38 -3.14
CA ILE A 981 42.89 -5.93 -3.15
C ILE A 981 42.08 -5.57 -1.90
N ASP A 982 40.97 -6.25 -1.62
CA ASP A 982 40.13 -5.97 -0.45
C ASP A 982 40.94 -6.05 0.86
N LYS A 983 41.76 -7.09 1.05
CA LYS A 983 42.63 -7.22 2.24
C LYS A 983 43.60 -6.05 2.41
N LEU A 984 44.20 -5.58 1.31
CA LEU A 984 45.10 -4.41 1.36
C LEU A 984 44.33 -3.13 1.67
N VAL A 985 43.12 -2.98 1.13
CA VAL A 985 42.26 -1.83 1.42
C VAL A 985 41.81 -1.83 2.89
N TYR A 986 41.43 -2.97 3.45
CA TYR A 986 41.09 -3.08 4.87
C TYR A 986 42.25 -2.66 5.76
N LYS A 987 43.47 -3.15 5.47
CA LYS A 987 44.68 -2.73 6.20
C LYS A 987 44.94 -1.22 6.05
N LEU A 988 44.81 -0.69 4.83
CA LEU A 988 45.07 0.72 4.53
C LEU A 988 44.12 1.68 5.28
N TYR A 989 42.89 1.25 5.53
CA TYR A 989 41.89 2.00 6.30
C TYR A 989 41.87 1.62 7.79
N ASP A 990 42.83 0.80 8.24
CA ASP A 990 43.01 0.37 9.62
C ASP A 990 41.79 -0.34 10.21
N LEU A 991 41.14 -1.22 9.44
CA LEU A 991 39.95 -1.94 9.90
C LEU A 991 40.28 -3.04 10.92
N THR A 992 39.45 -3.17 11.94
CA THR A 992 39.47 -4.31 12.87
C THR A 992 38.75 -5.53 12.30
N ASP A 993 38.96 -6.71 12.87
CA ASP A 993 38.26 -7.94 12.43
C ASP A 993 36.74 -7.79 12.52
N GLU A 994 36.22 -7.15 13.57
CA GLU A 994 34.78 -6.85 13.70
C GLU A 994 34.25 -5.91 12.61
N GLU A 995 35.03 -4.89 12.22
CA GLU A 995 34.66 -3.98 11.14
C GLU A 995 34.71 -4.67 9.78
N ILE A 996 35.64 -5.61 9.57
CA ILE A 996 35.72 -6.42 8.36
C ILE A 996 34.48 -7.31 8.25
N GLU A 997 34.05 -7.95 9.34
CA GLU A 997 32.82 -8.76 9.35
C GLU A 997 31.58 -7.95 8.94
N ILE A 998 31.48 -6.70 9.42
CA ILE A 998 30.40 -5.77 9.03
C ILE A 998 30.40 -5.53 7.51
N VAL A 999 31.56 -5.23 6.93
CA VAL A 999 31.70 -4.94 5.50
C VAL A 999 31.39 -6.17 4.64
N GLU A 1000 31.90 -7.33 5.06
CA GLU A 1000 31.68 -8.60 4.36
C GLU A 1000 30.21 -9.04 4.42
N ALA A 1001 29.53 -8.88 5.57
CA ALA A 1001 28.11 -9.20 5.72
C ALA A 1001 27.21 -8.30 4.86
N ALA A 1002 27.61 -7.06 4.59
CA ALA A 1002 26.88 -6.13 3.74
C ALA A 1002 27.11 -6.34 2.23
N SER A 1003 28.14 -7.10 1.86
CA SER A 1003 28.56 -7.36 0.47
C SER A 1003 28.03 -8.69 -0.08
N GLY A 1004 27.25 -9.44 0.72
CA GLY A 1004 26.75 -10.79 0.45
C GLY A 1004 25.40 -10.87 -0.25
#